data_AF-A0A369S2V0-F1
#
_entry.id   AF-A0A369S2V0-F1
#
_cell.length_a   1.000
_cell.length_b   1.000
_cell.length_c   1.000
_cell.angle_alpha   90.00
_cell.angle_beta   90.00
_cell.angle_gamma   90.00
#
_symmetry.space_group_name_H-M   'P 1'
#
loop_
_entity.id
_entity.type
_entity.pdbx_description
1 polymer ?
#
loop_
_entity_poly.entity_id
_entity_poly.type
_entity_poly.pdbx_seq_one_letter_code
_entity_poly.pdbx_strand_id
1 'polypeptide(L)'
;MDPMMLTPEIEGEVQQLAMVVGEVLNPATSQQRRHELYMICEDIKEKSTNCPRLGLALSQQNYPSITRHFGLQLLTHCVRFRWQNKISNDEKAGIKNRSIELIQEIKLGVMEEIYIVDSISRLLVELMKREWPQHWPDLMNRLLDLCNMGNIINTNRLANSTLMAMTGYLDWVNHSYVKGNDYELLKLLLILLANENLKIAASECLLQVTGRKSESSENYASLVEFFLCDSCLDTLCSAAKEAAEISETDLENFNYFRRLCQIITNIGSVLITLAWENCQYQPSTNLKKYLNIILALTNHPCQTVSAIAQPLWISFMSSEHIRKNDVLREIIPGVLSNIHCRLIKVNDLNSAQIPGIEYLRMEFSCNRDYYSFMSQYKSSEITIIKLATKLLPEAAFKKGIEWLDSIIYQSNEDDGTLWEAVACYLEKMIGILFVADSSTKPSIAMCNEMISVLLRCKIKDPVLLTAQLSCLNAFFPCLVFSQSTLGGMLQLIFDVASRSFEAQEKQAARNENWVAVRRKATGLLVKLSKQYPQFLLPLYDDLVTAIKPLLNRELSILRVTDYCNLIESLLLLSNIFYNFDRHCFLIHDLLTSVRTVWLSTEIRTGFSTPSAFLNYIGFDSPDTTHVQTECLKNRLKINYCLSIILTTLKAVEIPSPMTSEAATQYIHGNFEDGSPRYRLPHAESIYPLLDNIMVLTRLLNSLYDDNVQKKSQSFNLSYIDLRLCEKIQLLGIHSPPLDNEELLPIDPKLINSKSAAQNFFFRIYENCYNILGCLGKSLPDSFYERLSGIIEDFTEATFPFGERLSKEWERHIGCQYEDIIHVSEQEDQVEIDNPLNEEILKNNLLHSASKEFAEFLGMCLTCNGSNSTTGESEGKAELSKDTNNLGQLGLLMLQDKDMYFLITASLFSSLRWKSAAYCNRALDRCNLVLESVLVSQFSNEGLVQSVFSMLLMGLQIHGSNNNARQSLIHLSARLYELGRNRYPSLKNLLLKIPGNSVESIEHFDTILPTISERKKKDKIFKELVNNVIGKDISDLFKREFISTEYMLPPQQRKTKKVDSGDVLDSDSSNNILLSLFS
;
A
#
# COMPACT_ATOMS: atom_id res chain seq x y z
N MET A 1 31.58 57.35 -7.97
CA MET A 1 30.14 57.67 -8.01
C MET A 1 29.46 56.60 -7.19
N ASP A 2 28.62 56.97 -6.23
CA ASP A 2 27.84 55.98 -5.49
C ASP A 2 27.04 55.12 -6.47
N PRO A 3 27.12 53.78 -6.40
CA PRO A 3 26.33 52.90 -7.26
C PRO A 3 24.81 53.01 -6.99
N MET A 4 24.39 53.84 -6.02
CA MET A 4 23.00 54.14 -5.64
C MET A 4 22.45 55.47 -6.19
N MET A 5 23.22 56.28 -6.95
CA MET A 5 22.63 57.46 -7.60
C MET A 5 21.69 56.99 -8.73
N LEU A 6 20.41 56.89 -8.41
CA LEU A 6 19.34 56.63 -9.38
C LEU A 6 19.37 57.73 -10.43
N THR A 7 19.45 57.36 -11.70
CA THR A 7 19.20 58.32 -12.78
C THR A 7 17.71 58.68 -12.75
N PRO A 8 17.31 59.91 -13.13
CA PRO A 8 15.91 60.33 -13.13
C PRO A 8 15.00 59.42 -13.98
N GLU A 9 15.56 58.74 -14.98
CA GLU A 9 14.88 57.70 -15.76
C GLU A 9 14.51 56.47 -14.92
N ILE A 10 15.40 55.99 -14.05
CA ILE A 10 15.15 54.84 -13.17
C ILE A 10 14.17 55.22 -12.05
N GLU A 11 14.22 56.45 -11.53
CA GLU A 11 13.23 56.91 -10.54
C GLU A 11 11.79 56.90 -11.09
N GLY A 12 11.62 57.29 -12.36
CA GLY A 12 10.33 57.21 -13.05
C GLY A 12 9.84 55.77 -13.22
N GLU A 13 10.73 54.85 -13.63
CA GLU A 13 10.42 53.42 -13.76
C GLU A 13 10.02 52.80 -12.40
N VAL A 14 10.71 53.14 -11.31
CA VAL A 14 10.41 52.65 -9.96
C VAL A 14 9.02 53.09 -9.49
N GLN A 15 8.64 54.35 -9.71
CA GLN A 15 7.31 54.86 -9.35
C GLN A 15 6.19 54.19 -10.15
N GLN A 16 6.41 53.98 -11.44
CA GLN A 16 5.47 53.28 -12.30
C GLN A 16 5.29 51.82 -11.87
N LEU A 17 6.39 51.12 -11.56
CA LEU A 17 6.37 49.76 -11.04
C LEU A 17 5.65 49.64 -9.69
N ALA A 18 5.86 50.59 -8.78
CA ALA A 18 5.18 50.60 -7.49
C ALA A 18 3.64 50.70 -7.65
N MET A 19 3.18 51.52 -8.59
CA MET A 19 1.76 51.62 -8.94
C MET A 19 1.22 50.34 -9.60
N VAL A 20 1.96 49.78 -10.57
CA VAL A 20 1.59 48.54 -11.27
C VAL A 20 1.39 47.39 -10.28
N VAL A 21 2.34 47.19 -9.36
CA VAL A 21 2.27 46.14 -8.34
C VAL A 21 1.06 46.34 -7.41
N GLY A 22 0.75 47.59 -7.04
CA GLY A 22 -0.43 47.90 -6.24
C GLY A 22 -1.76 47.62 -6.97
N GLU A 23 -1.81 47.85 -8.29
CA GLU A 23 -3.00 47.62 -9.12
C GLU A 23 -3.21 46.13 -9.44
N VAL A 24 -2.13 45.34 -9.61
CA VAL A 24 -2.18 43.88 -9.82
C VAL A 24 -2.90 43.18 -8.65
N LEU A 25 -2.55 43.57 -7.43
CA LEU A 25 -3.06 42.95 -6.20
C LEU A 25 -4.37 43.57 -5.71
N ASN A 26 -4.94 44.54 -6.45
CA ASN A 26 -6.22 45.13 -6.12
C ASN A 26 -7.38 44.21 -6.56
N PRO A 27 -8.27 43.78 -5.64
CA PRO A 27 -9.41 42.93 -5.99
C PRO A 27 -10.42 43.63 -6.92
N ALA A 28 -10.42 44.96 -6.99
CA ALA A 28 -11.29 45.73 -7.88
C ALA A 28 -10.80 45.79 -9.34
N THR A 29 -9.57 45.35 -9.63
CA THR A 29 -9.00 45.35 -10.98
C THR A 29 -9.62 44.22 -11.82
N SER A 30 -9.99 44.51 -13.07
CA SER A 30 -10.54 43.50 -13.99
C SER A 30 -9.49 42.43 -14.35
N GLN A 31 -9.91 41.21 -14.65
CA GLN A 31 -8.99 40.10 -14.95
C GLN A 31 -8.09 40.40 -16.17
N GLN A 32 -8.65 41.02 -17.22
CA GLN A 32 -7.89 41.44 -18.40
C GLN A 32 -6.79 42.45 -18.03
N ARG A 33 -7.14 43.48 -17.25
CA ARG A 33 -6.19 44.50 -16.82
C ARG A 33 -5.13 43.93 -15.88
N ARG A 34 -5.51 43.03 -14.96
CA ARG A 34 -4.58 42.33 -14.07
C ARG A 34 -3.56 41.51 -14.87
N HIS A 35 -4.00 40.79 -15.91
CA HIS A 35 -3.12 40.01 -16.78
C HIS A 35 -2.12 40.90 -17.54
N GLU A 36 -2.57 42.02 -18.12
CA GLU A 36 -1.67 42.99 -18.76
C GLU A 36 -0.59 43.50 -17.81
N LEU A 37 -0.98 43.91 -16.59
CA LEU A 37 -0.06 44.43 -15.58
C LEU A 37 0.89 43.35 -15.04
N TYR A 38 0.42 42.12 -14.94
CA TYR A 38 1.24 40.96 -14.58
C TYR A 38 2.31 40.67 -15.64
N MET A 39 1.93 40.69 -16.93
CA MET A 39 2.88 40.53 -18.05
C MET A 39 3.97 41.61 -18.05
N ILE A 40 3.63 42.85 -17.69
CA ILE A 40 4.62 43.92 -17.52
C ILE A 40 5.64 43.57 -16.41
N CYS A 41 5.18 42.98 -15.30
CA CYS A 41 6.06 42.56 -14.21
C CYS A 41 7.02 41.43 -14.64
N GLU A 42 6.54 40.46 -15.42
CA GLU A 42 7.37 39.36 -15.95
C GLU A 42 8.36 39.84 -17.03
N ASP A 43 7.94 40.73 -17.92
CA ASP A 43 8.84 41.34 -18.91
C ASP A 43 10.02 42.06 -18.24
N ILE A 44 9.76 42.73 -17.11
CA ILE A 44 10.81 43.42 -16.33
C ILE A 44 11.75 42.41 -15.65
N LYS A 45 11.26 41.26 -15.18
CA LYS A 45 12.10 40.19 -14.60
C LYS A 45 13.03 39.57 -15.64
N GLU A 46 12.50 39.23 -16.81
CA GLU A 46 13.24 38.47 -17.83
C GLU A 46 14.12 39.34 -18.73
N LYS A 47 13.56 40.45 -19.23
CA LYS A 47 14.14 41.21 -20.36
C LYS A 47 14.89 42.47 -19.92
N SER A 48 14.47 43.13 -18.84
CA SER A 48 15.06 44.42 -18.43
C SER A 48 16.50 44.29 -17.95
N THR A 49 17.42 45.13 -18.45
CA THR A 49 18.80 45.24 -17.92
C THR A 49 18.85 45.93 -16.56
N ASN A 50 17.87 46.78 -16.24
CA ASN A 50 17.82 47.57 -15.01
C ASN A 50 17.23 46.81 -13.82
N CYS A 51 16.80 45.55 -14.00
CA CYS A 51 16.17 44.72 -12.97
C CYS A 51 16.90 44.73 -11.60
N PRO A 52 18.24 44.61 -11.51
CA PRO A 52 18.96 44.71 -10.22
C PRO A 52 18.78 46.07 -9.53
N ARG A 53 18.82 47.16 -10.29
CA ARG A 53 18.71 48.54 -9.78
C ARG A 53 17.29 48.86 -9.32
N LEU A 54 16.29 48.39 -10.08
CA LEU A 54 14.88 48.48 -9.72
C LEU A 54 14.58 47.70 -8.44
N GLY A 55 15.09 46.47 -8.33
CA GLY A 55 14.97 45.67 -7.11
C GLY A 55 15.60 46.33 -5.88
N LEU A 56 16.81 46.90 -6.02
CA LEU A 56 17.47 47.64 -4.94
C LEU A 56 16.66 48.85 -4.48
N ALA A 57 16.11 49.63 -5.41
CA ALA A 57 15.29 50.81 -5.10
C ALA A 57 13.95 50.45 -4.43
N LEU A 58 13.22 49.48 -4.99
CA LEU A 58 11.91 49.07 -4.47
C LEU A 58 12.01 48.39 -3.10
N SER A 59 13.15 47.81 -2.74
CA SER A 59 13.39 47.17 -1.43
C SER A 59 13.53 48.16 -0.26
N GLN A 60 13.54 49.48 -0.51
CA GLN A 60 13.70 50.50 0.52
C GLN A 60 12.45 50.65 1.41
N GLN A 61 12.64 51.04 2.67
CA GLN A 61 11.53 51.25 3.63
C GLN A 61 10.52 52.33 3.22
N ASN A 62 10.87 53.20 2.28
CA ASN A 62 10.00 54.28 1.80
C ASN A 62 8.79 53.77 1.00
N TYR A 63 8.78 52.49 0.59
CA TYR A 63 7.70 51.88 -0.18
C TYR A 63 6.82 50.97 0.68
N PRO A 64 5.53 50.78 0.31
CA PRO A 64 4.65 49.82 0.96
C PRO A 64 5.23 48.39 0.97
N SER A 65 4.90 47.59 1.97
CA SER A 65 5.39 46.21 2.12
C SER A 65 5.20 45.36 0.86
N ILE A 66 4.04 45.49 0.20
CA ILE A 66 3.74 44.78 -1.06
C ILE A 66 4.75 45.12 -2.16
N THR A 67 5.07 46.39 -2.33
CA THR A 67 6.05 46.87 -3.31
C THR A 67 7.47 46.42 -2.95
N ARG A 68 7.81 46.46 -1.66
CA ARG A 68 9.09 45.96 -1.14
C ARG A 68 9.26 44.46 -1.38
N HIS A 69 8.20 43.69 -1.22
CA HIS A 69 8.19 42.25 -1.50
C HIS A 69 8.48 41.97 -2.97
N PHE A 70 7.85 42.70 -3.90
CA PHE A 70 8.16 42.58 -5.32
C PHE A 70 9.61 42.97 -5.63
N GLY A 71 10.13 44.04 -5.02
CA GLY A 71 11.55 44.42 -5.12
C GLY A 71 12.49 43.29 -4.70
N LEU A 72 12.20 42.62 -3.59
CA LEU A 72 12.97 41.46 -3.10
C LEU A 72 12.84 40.24 -4.03
N GLN A 73 11.68 40.02 -4.65
CA GLN A 73 11.49 38.99 -5.67
C GLN A 73 12.36 39.25 -6.90
N LEU A 74 12.45 40.50 -7.38
CA LEU A 74 13.34 40.88 -8.49
C LEU A 74 14.80 40.58 -8.15
N LEU A 75 15.25 40.98 -6.95
CA LEU A 75 16.61 40.70 -6.48
C LEU A 75 16.89 39.20 -6.40
N THR A 76 15.95 38.42 -5.88
CA THR A 76 16.07 36.96 -5.77
C THR A 76 16.14 36.31 -7.17
N HIS A 77 15.32 36.77 -8.12
CA HIS A 77 15.35 36.32 -9.51
C HIS A 77 16.71 36.63 -10.17
N CYS A 78 17.23 37.84 -9.95
CA CYS A 78 18.56 38.23 -10.42
C CYS A 78 19.67 37.30 -9.91
N VAL A 79 19.66 36.96 -8.62
CA VAL A 79 20.63 36.01 -8.01
C VAL A 79 20.43 34.58 -8.54
N ARG A 80 19.19 34.16 -8.77
CA ARG A 80 18.89 32.80 -9.20
C ARG A 80 19.28 32.54 -10.65
N PHE A 81 18.97 33.46 -11.56
CA PHE A 81 19.08 33.20 -13.01
C PHE A 81 20.11 34.08 -13.74
N ARG A 82 20.45 35.26 -13.22
CA ARG A 82 21.25 36.26 -13.93
C ARG A 82 22.64 36.52 -13.34
N TRP A 83 22.96 35.87 -12.22
CA TRP A 83 24.15 36.16 -11.40
C TRP A 83 25.50 36.03 -12.11
N GLN A 84 25.69 35.03 -12.99
CA GLN A 84 27.01 34.76 -13.57
C GLN A 84 27.32 35.63 -14.79
N ASN A 85 26.37 35.83 -15.70
CA ASN A 85 26.63 36.37 -17.04
C ASN A 85 25.96 37.73 -17.33
N LYS A 86 25.05 38.21 -16.47
CA LYS A 86 24.21 39.39 -16.75
C LYS A 86 24.21 40.46 -15.64
N ILE A 87 25.07 40.33 -14.62
CA ILE A 87 25.15 41.27 -13.49
C ILE A 87 26.62 41.66 -13.28
N SER A 88 26.87 42.97 -13.15
CA SER A 88 28.21 43.53 -12.91
C SER A 88 28.70 43.27 -11.48
N ASN A 89 30.01 43.32 -11.25
CA ASN A 89 30.58 43.11 -9.91
C ASN A 89 30.11 44.18 -8.89
N ASP A 90 29.89 45.42 -9.34
CA ASP A 90 29.37 46.51 -8.50
C ASP A 90 27.91 46.25 -8.09
N GLU A 91 27.08 45.74 -9.00
CA GLU A 91 25.69 45.36 -8.69
C GLU A 91 25.63 44.15 -7.75
N LYS A 92 26.54 43.17 -7.90
CA LYS A 92 26.66 42.07 -6.93
C LYS A 92 27.00 42.59 -5.53
N ALA A 93 27.96 43.52 -5.44
CA ALA A 93 28.32 44.15 -4.17
C ALA A 93 27.13 44.94 -3.58
N GLY A 94 26.39 45.67 -4.42
CA GLY A 94 25.18 46.39 -4.03
C GLY A 94 24.09 45.48 -3.45
N ILE A 95 23.79 44.36 -4.11
CA ILE A 95 22.80 43.38 -3.64
C ILE A 95 23.23 42.75 -2.31
N LYS A 96 24.52 42.41 -2.16
CA LYS A 96 25.06 41.88 -0.90
C LYS A 96 24.93 42.89 0.24
N ASN A 97 25.39 44.12 0.04
CA ASN A 97 25.33 45.16 1.07
C ASN A 97 23.88 45.45 1.47
N ARG A 98 22.98 45.60 0.49
CA ARG A 98 21.55 45.80 0.74
C ARG A 98 20.93 44.65 1.53
N SER A 99 21.27 43.40 1.23
CA SER A 99 20.74 42.24 1.98
C SER A 99 21.11 42.28 3.48
N ILE A 100 22.30 42.80 3.81
CA ILE A 100 22.76 42.98 5.20
C ILE A 100 22.10 44.20 5.85
N GLU A 101 21.95 45.31 5.13
CA GLU A 101 21.24 46.51 5.59
C GLU A 101 19.78 46.21 5.92
N LEU A 102 19.08 45.44 5.08
CA LEU A 102 17.70 45.03 5.32
C LEU A 102 17.52 44.26 6.63
N ILE A 103 18.51 43.44 7.01
CA ILE A 103 18.50 42.72 8.30
C ILE A 103 18.73 43.68 9.48
N GLN A 104 19.57 44.71 9.30
CA GLN A 104 19.79 45.74 10.32
C GLN A 104 18.54 46.59 10.54
N GLU A 105 17.88 46.98 9.45
CA GLU A 105 16.64 47.76 9.42
C GLU A 105 15.52 47.09 10.25
N ILE A 106 15.35 45.76 10.14
CA ILE A 106 14.36 45.00 10.91
C ILE A 106 14.64 45.06 12.43
N LYS A 107 15.92 45.12 12.85
CA LYS A 107 16.31 45.06 14.26
C LYS A 107 16.10 46.34 15.05
N LEU A 108 15.91 47.48 14.38
CA LEU A 108 15.70 48.79 15.02
C LEU A 108 14.26 49.01 15.54
N GLY A 109 13.44 47.96 15.61
CA GLY A 109 12.09 48.01 16.21
C GLY A 109 10.96 48.27 15.22
N VAL A 110 11.21 48.13 13.91
CA VAL A 110 10.15 48.15 12.90
C VAL A 110 9.41 46.82 12.96
N MET A 111 8.11 46.85 13.29
CA MET A 111 7.24 45.67 13.18
C MET A 111 7.04 45.35 11.70
N GLU A 112 7.89 44.49 11.16
CA GLU A 112 7.87 44.05 9.77
C GLU A 112 6.91 42.87 9.58
N GLU A 113 6.31 42.75 8.39
CA GLU A 113 5.43 41.62 8.07
C GLU A 113 6.23 40.33 7.80
N ILE A 114 5.72 39.18 8.25
CA ILE A 114 6.43 37.89 8.23
C ILE A 114 6.90 37.52 6.82
N TYR A 115 6.10 37.80 5.79
CA TYR A 115 6.43 37.47 4.40
C TYR A 115 7.60 38.31 3.83
N ILE A 116 7.84 39.52 4.37
CA ILE A 116 9.01 40.33 4.00
C ILE A 116 10.28 39.72 4.61
N VAL A 117 10.21 39.32 5.88
CA VAL A 117 11.31 38.64 6.57
C VAL A 117 11.66 37.32 5.87
N ASP A 118 10.64 36.56 5.43
CA ASP A 118 10.84 35.35 4.61
C ASP A 118 11.51 35.67 3.27
N SER A 119 11.04 36.69 2.54
CA SER A 119 11.61 37.09 1.26
C SER A 119 13.08 37.56 1.37
N ILE A 120 13.43 38.29 2.44
CA ILE A 120 14.83 38.64 2.74
C ILE A 120 15.65 37.38 3.03
N SER A 121 15.10 36.43 3.80
CA SER A 121 15.75 35.15 4.10
C SER A 121 16.01 34.33 2.82
N ARG A 122 15.04 34.28 1.89
CA ARG A 122 15.19 33.63 0.58
C ARG A 122 16.30 34.26 -0.25
N LEU A 123 16.35 35.59 -0.32
CA LEU A 123 17.41 36.31 -1.02
C LEU A 123 18.79 35.95 -0.45
N LEU A 124 18.94 35.96 0.88
CA LEU A 124 20.19 35.63 1.55
C LEU A 124 20.61 34.17 1.27
N VAL A 125 19.68 33.22 1.33
CA VAL A 125 19.94 31.80 1.05
C VAL A 125 20.35 31.58 -0.41
N GLU A 126 19.74 32.28 -1.37
CA GLU A 126 20.18 32.21 -2.77
C GLU A 126 21.57 32.82 -2.98
N LEU A 127 21.90 33.92 -2.30
CA LEU A 127 23.26 34.47 -2.31
C LEU A 127 24.28 33.49 -1.72
N MET A 128 23.93 32.83 -0.61
CA MET A 128 24.77 31.80 0.01
C MET A 128 25.06 30.65 -0.96
N LYS A 129 24.06 30.12 -1.67
CA LYS A 129 24.23 29.04 -2.65
C LYS A 129 25.17 29.39 -3.80
N ARG A 130 25.31 30.68 -4.12
CA ARG A 130 26.14 31.16 -5.23
C ARG A 130 27.57 31.50 -4.80
N GLU A 131 27.74 32.06 -3.60
CA GLU A 131 28.98 32.74 -3.23
C GLU A 131 29.65 32.19 -1.97
N TRP A 132 28.88 31.64 -1.03
CA TRP A 132 29.45 31.05 0.18
C TRP A 132 29.87 29.60 -0.09
N PRO A 133 31.04 29.14 0.40
CA PRO A 133 31.97 29.82 1.31
C PRO A 133 33.12 30.61 0.65
N GLN A 134 33.41 30.39 -0.64
CA GLN A 134 34.67 30.85 -1.26
C GLN A 134 34.71 32.35 -1.60
N HIS A 135 33.60 32.92 -2.08
CA HIS A 135 33.51 34.31 -2.56
C HIS A 135 32.89 35.26 -1.52
N TRP A 136 32.43 34.73 -0.39
CA TRP A 136 31.91 35.51 0.74
C TRP A 136 32.29 34.86 2.09
N PRO A 137 33.58 34.78 2.44
CA PRO A 137 34.06 34.02 3.60
C PRO A 137 33.67 34.65 4.95
N ASP A 138 33.51 35.98 5.02
CA ASP A 138 33.18 36.73 6.24
C ASP A 138 31.67 36.79 6.54
N LEU A 139 30.81 36.19 5.70
CA LEU A 139 29.35 36.23 5.88
C LEU A 139 28.90 35.75 7.25
N MET A 140 29.43 34.61 7.72
CA MET A 140 29.05 34.06 9.03
C MET A 140 29.44 34.98 10.19
N ASN A 141 30.61 35.63 10.11
CA ASN A 141 31.05 36.61 11.11
C ASN A 141 30.13 37.83 11.11
N ARG A 142 29.76 38.34 9.92
CA ARG A 142 28.81 39.45 9.81
C ARG A 142 27.44 39.11 10.38
N LEU A 143 26.92 37.90 10.11
CA LEU A 143 25.65 37.44 10.67
C LEU A 143 25.73 37.33 12.20
N LEU A 144 26.87 36.86 12.73
CA LEU A 144 27.10 36.79 14.18
C LEU A 144 27.16 38.19 14.82
N ASP A 145 27.87 39.14 14.20
CA ASP A 145 27.93 40.53 14.65
C ASP A 145 26.53 41.16 14.64
N LEU A 146 25.75 40.93 13.59
CA LEU A 146 24.36 41.35 13.52
C LEU A 146 23.54 40.74 14.66
N CYS A 147 23.71 39.45 14.97
CA CYS A 147 23.03 38.80 16.09
C CYS A 147 23.34 39.48 17.43
N ASN A 148 24.59 39.87 17.66
CA ASN A 148 25.03 40.52 18.89
C ASN A 148 24.55 41.97 19.05
N MET A 149 24.14 42.63 17.96
CA MET A 149 23.66 44.03 17.98
C MET A 149 22.16 44.20 18.30
N GLY A 150 21.38 43.12 18.42
CA GLY A 150 19.92 43.21 18.59
C GLY A 150 19.45 43.42 20.04
N ASN A 151 18.39 44.22 20.23
CA ASN A 151 17.66 44.28 21.51
C ASN A 151 16.71 43.07 21.61
N ILE A 152 16.82 42.29 22.68
CA ILE A 152 15.97 41.11 22.92
C ILE A 152 14.58 41.56 23.40
N ILE A 153 13.75 42.07 22.49
CA ILE A 153 12.42 42.62 22.82
C ILE A 153 11.43 41.49 23.19
N ASN A 154 11.67 40.26 22.74
CA ASN A 154 10.85 39.10 23.09
C ASN A 154 11.69 37.82 23.19
N THR A 155 12.23 37.56 24.39
CA THR A 155 13.08 36.41 24.73
C THR A 155 12.43 35.07 24.35
N ASN A 156 11.13 34.91 24.59
CA ASN A 156 10.40 33.66 24.31
C ASN A 156 10.24 33.41 22.81
N ARG A 157 9.91 34.44 22.02
CA ARG A 157 9.83 34.29 20.55
C ARG A 157 11.19 33.97 19.95
N LEU A 158 12.25 34.65 20.42
CA LEU A 158 13.62 34.37 19.98
C LEU A 158 14.01 32.93 20.31
N ALA A 159 13.81 32.49 21.54
CA ALA A 159 14.11 31.12 21.96
C ALA A 159 13.32 30.08 21.14
N ASN A 160 12.03 30.33 20.89
CA ASN A 160 11.20 29.44 20.06
C ASN A 160 11.73 29.36 18.62
N SER A 161 12.04 30.50 17.98
CA SER A 161 12.61 30.54 16.63
C SER A 161 13.99 29.89 16.57
N THR A 162 14.82 30.03 17.61
CA THR A 162 16.12 29.35 17.69
C THR A 162 15.95 27.84 17.77
N LEU A 163 15.06 27.34 18.63
CA LEU A 163 14.78 25.91 18.74
C LEU A 163 14.24 25.35 17.41
N MET A 164 13.30 26.05 16.78
CA MET A 164 12.74 25.67 15.47
C MET A 164 13.79 25.71 14.35
N ALA A 165 14.76 26.63 14.39
CA ALA A 165 15.89 26.57 13.46
C ALA A 165 16.76 25.34 13.75
N MET A 166 17.04 25.05 15.02
CA MET A 166 17.86 23.90 15.43
C MET A 166 17.27 22.55 15.00
N THR A 167 15.94 22.38 14.99
CA THR A 167 15.31 21.13 14.52
C THR A 167 15.76 20.77 13.09
N GLY A 168 15.91 21.75 12.21
CA GLY A 168 16.36 21.56 10.83
C GLY A 168 17.85 21.17 10.69
N TYR A 169 18.66 21.38 11.71
CA TYR A 169 20.09 21.03 11.74
C TYR A 169 20.36 19.72 12.48
N LEU A 170 19.60 19.43 13.54
CA LEU A 170 19.90 18.33 14.46
C LEU A 170 19.88 16.94 13.81
N ASP A 171 19.15 16.75 12.71
CA ASP A 171 19.09 15.48 11.97
C ASP A 171 20.45 15.08 11.34
N TRP A 172 21.16 16.05 10.75
CA TRP A 172 22.36 15.78 9.92
C TRP A 172 23.68 16.35 10.49
N VAL A 173 23.65 17.18 11.54
CA VAL A 173 24.87 17.71 12.19
C VAL A 173 25.71 16.59 12.83
N ASN A 174 27.05 16.67 12.76
CA ASN A 174 27.93 15.64 13.35
C ASN A 174 27.61 15.36 14.84
N HIS A 175 27.57 14.08 15.24
CA HIS A 175 27.25 13.64 16.60
C HIS A 175 28.15 14.26 17.67
N SER A 176 29.39 14.63 17.34
CA SER A 176 30.31 15.31 18.26
C SER A 176 29.72 16.60 18.85
N TYR A 177 28.93 17.35 18.08
CA TYR A 177 28.27 18.58 18.55
C TYR A 177 27.08 18.30 19.47
N VAL A 178 26.39 17.17 19.29
CA VAL A 178 25.29 16.75 20.19
C VAL A 178 25.86 16.27 21.53
N LYS A 179 27.01 15.60 21.50
CA LYS A 179 27.73 15.12 22.69
C LYS A 179 28.49 16.22 23.44
N GLY A 180 28.76 17.37 22.80
CA GLY A 180 29.55 18.46 23.36
C GLY A 180 29.13 18.85 24.79
N ASN A 181 30.12 19.13 25.65
CA ASN A 181 29.95 19.48 27.06
C ASN A 181 29.06 18.50 27.86
N ASP A 182 29.28 17.18 27.73
CA ASP A 182 28.50 16.16 28.43
C ASP A 182 26.98 16.32 28.24
N TYR A 183 26.54 16.43 26.99
CA TYR A 183 25.13 16.55 26.60
C TYR A 183 24.41 17.77 27.21
N GLU A 184 25.11 18.89 27.40
CA GLU A 184 24.53 20.13 27.94
C GLU A 184 23.29 20.60 27.15
N LEU A 185 23.33 20.50 25.82
CA LEU A 185 22.18 20.82 24.97
C LEU A 185 20.96 19.96 25.31
N LEU A 186 21.13 18.66 25.49
CA LEU A 186 20.02 17.76 25.82
C LEU A 186 19.46 18.04 27.22
N LYS A 187 20.34 18.34 28.19
CA LYS A 187 19.93 18.75 29.55
C LYS A 187 19.09 20.03 29.51
N LEU A 188 19.50 21.03 28.71
CA LEU A 188 18.73 22.26 28.52
C LEU A 188 17.37 21.98 27.89
N LEU A 189 17.31 21.16 26.83
CA LEU A 189 16.06 20.79 26.18
C LEU A 189 15.10 20.07 27.15
N LEU A 190 15.61 19.19 28.02
CA LEU A 190 14.79 18.52 29.05
C LEU A 190 14.21 19.50 30.08
N ILE A 191 14.97 20.52 30.49
CA ILE A 191 14.47 21.57 31.41
C ILE A 191 13.36 22.39 30.73
N LEU A 192 13.51 22.67 29.43
CA LEU A 192 12.54 23.46 28.66
C LEU A 192 11.20 22.73 28.44
N LEU A 193 11.13 21.42 28.69
CA LEU A 193 9.86 20.67 28.62
C LEU A 193 8.84 21.15 29.65
N ALA A 194 9.27 21.68 30.79
CA ALA A 194 8.38 22.22 31.82
C ALA A 194 7.87 23.65 31.50
N ASN A 195 8.37 24.30 30.45
CA ASN A 195 7.99 25.66 30.11
C ASN A 195 6.88 25.69 29.05
N GLU A 196 5.69 26.18 29.43
CA GLU A 196 4.50 26.25 28.58
C GLU A 196 4.74 26.85 27.18
N ASN A 197 5.57 27.89 27.06
CA ASN A 197 5.80 28.57 25.78
C ASN A 197 6.81 27.87 24.86
N LEU A 198 7.67 27.00 25.40
CA LEU A 198 8.81 26.42 24.69
C LEU A 198 8.76 24.88 24.63
N LYS A 199 7.86 24.24 25.38
CA LYS A 199 7.76 22.78 25.51
C LYS A 199 7.60 22.06 24.17
N ILE A 200 6.82 22.62 23.23
CA ILE A 200 6.60 22.05 21.91
C ILE A 200 7.90 22.07 21.10
N ALA A 201 8.55 23.23 20.97
CA ALA A 201 9.79 23.36 20.21
C ALA A 201 10.94 22.53 20.80
N ALA A 202 11.05 22.49 22.13
CA ALA A 202 12.03 21.65 22.83
C ALA A 202 11.79 20.15 22.56
N SER A 203 10.53 19.72 22.59
CA SER A 203 10.17 18.33 22.26
C SER A 203 10.49 17.97 20.81
N GLU A 204 10.34 18.90 19.86
CA GLU A 204 10.71 18.66 18.46
C GLU A 204 12.21 18.50 18.28
N CYS A 205 13.03 19.31 18.96
CA CYS A 205 14.48 19.13 18.96
C CYS A 205 14.88 17.74 19.50
N LEU A 206 14.28 17.31 20.61
CA LEU A 206 14.52 15.99 21.20
C LEU A 206 14.06 14.84 20.29
N LEU A 207 12.94 15.02 19.58
CA LEU A 207 12.43 14.03 18.63
C LEU A 207 13.39 13.84 17.46
N GLN A 208 13.94 14.94 16.91
CA GLN A 208 14.95 14.86 15.85
C GLN A 208 16.22 14.14 16.33
N VAL A 209 16.70 14.44 17.54
CA VAL A 209 17.90 13.80 18.11
C VAL A 209 17.69 12.30 18.36
N THR A 210 16.54 11.91 18.89
CA THR A 210 16.23 10.49 19.17
C THR A 210 15.90 9.70 17.90
N GLY A 211 15.45 10.35 16.82
CA GLY A 211 15.13 9.73 15.54
C GLY A 211 16.33 9.51 14.60
N ARG A 212 17.54 9.94 14.97
CA ARG A 212 18.71 9.91 14.09
C ARG A 212 19.20 8.49 13.82
N LYS A 213 19.61 8.24 12.58
CA LYS A 213 20.36 7.03 12.19
C LYS A 213 21.86 7.36 12.10
N SER A 214 22.63 7.04 13.14
CA SER A 214 24.10 7.09 13.17
C SER A 214 24.75 5.85 12.51
N GLU A 215 25.95 6.03 11.97
CA GLU A 215 26.77 4.95 11.36
C GLU A 215 27.63 4.20 12.38
N SER A 216 27.78 4.71 13.60
CA SER A 216 28.68 4.14 14.63
C SER A 216 27.92 3.70 15.88
N SER A 217 28.07 2.42 16.27
CA SER A 217 27.42 1.83 17.43
C SER A 217 27.76 2.52 18.76
N GLU A 218 28.96 3.09 18.90
CA GLU A 218 29.40 3.81 20.11
C GLU A 218 28.59 5.10 20.40
N ASN A 219 28.20 5.83 19.36
CA ASN A 219 27.43 7.07 19.48
C ASN A 219 26.00 6.79 19.93
N TYR A 220 25.43 5.66 19.53
CA TYR A 220 24.12 5.23 20.03
C TYR A 220 24.19 4.81 21.50
N ALA A 221 25.23 4.09 21.91
CA ALA A 221 25.35 3.56 23.27
C ALA A 221 25.39 4.69 24.31
N SER A 222 26.24 5.69 24.04
CA SER A 222 26.36 6.87 24.91
C SER A 222 25.09 7.72 24.99
N LEU A 223 24.32 7.82 23.89
CA LEU A 223 23.03 8.52 23.87
C LEU A 223 21.95 7.77 24.65
N VAL A 224 21.88 6.44 24.53
CA VAL A 224 20.93 5.61 25.30
C VAL A 224 21.25 5.64 26.79
N GLU A 225 22.53 5.58 27.17
CA GLU A 225 22.94 5.73 28.57
C GLU A 225 22.53 7.08 29.18
N PHE A 226 22.65 8.16 28.41
CA PHE A 226 22.20 9.49 28.84
C PHE A 226 20.69 9.51 29.12
N PHE A 227 19.86 8.99 28.20
CA PHE A 227 18.40 9.01 28.35
C PHE A 227 17.88 8.03 29.40
N LEU A 228 18.56 6.91 29.64
CA LEU A 228 18.19 5.93 30.67
C LEU A 228 18.65 6.30 32.10
N CYS A 229 19.30 7.45 32.27
CA CYS A 229 19.60 8.01 33.59
C CYS A 229 18.30 8.36 34.34
N ASP A 230 18.27 8.14 35.66
CA ASP A 230 17.08 8.39 36.50
C ASP A 230 16.53 9.81 36.33
N SER A 231 17.41 10.83 36.32
CA SER A 231 16.99 12.24 36.16
C SER A 231 16.28 12.52 34.83
N CYS A 232 16.73 11.89 33.75
CA CYS A 232 16.17 12.09 32.41
C CYS A 232 14.84 11.35 32.25
N LEU A 233 14.75 10.12 32.76
CA LEU A 233 13.51 9.35 32.71
C LEU A 233 12.43 10.00 33.59
N ASP A 234 12.78 10.46 34.79
CA ASP A 234 11.82 11.08 35.71
C ASP A 234 11.28 12.40 35.13
N THR A 235 12.12 13.23 34.51
CA THR A 235 11.70 14.49 33.86
C THR A 235 10.80 14.25 32.64
N LEU A 236 11.13 13.27 31.79
CA LEU A 236 10.27 12.88 30.67
C LEU A 236 8.92 12.33 31.16
N CYS A 237 8.94 11.55 32.24
CA CYS A 237 7.72 10.98 32.82
C CYS A 237 6.84 12.01 33.51
N SER A 238 7.42 12.96 34.24
CA SER A 238 6.64 14.03 34.87
C SER A 238 5.96 14.88 33.80
N ALA A 239 6.71 15.30 32.77
CA ALA A 239 6.16 16.04 31.65
C ALA A 239 5.06 15.27 30.90
N ALA A 240 5.24 13.95 30.72
CA ALA A 240 4.23 13.12 30.07
C ALA A 240 2.96 12.95 30.91
N LYS A 241 3.07 12.81 32.24
CA LYS A 241 1.92 12.71 33.15
C LYS A 241 1.13 14.01 33.21
N GLU A 242 1.83 15.14 33.37
CA GLU A 242 1.20 16.47 33.38
C GLU A 242 0.47 16.74 32.05
N ALA A 243 1.10 16.41 30.93
CA ALA A 243 0.47 16.56 29.61
C ALA A 243 -0.74 15.64 29.43
N ALA A 244 -0.70 14.41 29.95
CA ALA A 244 -1.83 13.46 29.87
C ALA A 244 -3.08 13.96 30.61
N GLU A 245 -2.91 14.57 31.79
CA GLU A 245 -4.03 15.10 32.59
C GLU A 245 -4.76 16.25 31.89
N ILE A 246 -4.03 17.10 31.16
CA ILE A 246 -4.57 18.28 30.46
C ILE A 246 -5.13 17.89 29.07
N SER A 247 -4.67 16.77 28.51
CA SER A 247 -4.94 16.36 27.13
C SER A 247 -6.40 16.05 26.78
N GLU A 248 -7.28 15.85 27.76
CA GLU A 248 -8.71 15.58 27.51
C GLU A 248 -9.47 16.80 26.96
N THR A 249 -8.91 18.01 27.10
CA THR A 249 -9.61 19.26 26.76
C THR A 249 -8.88 20.13 25.72
N ASP A 250 -7.59 19.90 25.50
CA ASP A 250 -6.75 20.75 24.66
C ASP A 250 -5.92 19.97 23.64
N LEU A 251 -6.12 20.29 22.36
CA LEU A 251 -5.45 19.68 21.21
C LEU A 251 -3.94 19.95 21.22
N GLU A 252 -3.50 21.12 21.67
CA GLU A 252 -2.07 21.46 21.70
C GLU A 252 -1.31 20.61 22.72
N ASN A 253 -1.88 20.47 23.92
CA ASN A 253 -1.34 19.59 24.96
C ASN A 253 -1.41 18.10 24.59
N PHE A 254 -2.47 17.66 23.89
CA PHE A 254 -2.53 16.30 23.35
C PHE A 254 -1.41 16.03 22.32
N ASN A 255 -1.17 16.97 21.40
CA ASN A 255 -0.06 16.87 20.44
C ASN A 255 1.31 16.86 21.14
N TYR A 256 1.47 17.66 22.20
CA TYR A 256 2.68 17.64 23.03
C TYR A 256 2.88 16.28 23.73
N PHE A 257 1.83 15.73 24.36
CA PHE A 257 1.87 14.39 24.98
C PHE A 257 2.26 13.31 23.96
N ARG A 258 1.67 13.36 22.76
CA ARG A 258 2.00 12.43 21.67
C ARG A 258 3.47 12.50 21.25
N ARG A 259 4.03 13.71 21.15
CA ARG A 259 5.46 13.92 20.86
C ARG A 259 6.35 13.31 21.95
N LEU A 260 6.01 13.49 23.23
CA LEU A 260 6.73 12.86 24.34
C LEU A 260 6.69 11.33 24.24
N CYS A 261 5.54 10.74 23.91
CA CYS A 261 5.41 9.30 23.68
C CYS A 261 6.34 8.82 22.55
N GLN A 262 6.42 9.57 21.45
CA GLN A 262 7.31 9.25 20.32
C GLN A 262 8.78 9.30 20.71
N ILE A 263 9.21 10.33 21.46
CA ILE A 263 10.58 10.45 22.01
C ILE A 263 10.91 9.21 22.84
N ILE A 264 10.02 8.83 23.77
CA ILE A 264 10.19 7.65 24.62
C ILE A 264 10.32 6.39 23.76
N THR A 265 9.52 6.22 22.72
CA THR A 265 9.62 5.03 21.85
C THR A 265 10.85 5.01 20.95
N ASN A 266 11.32 6.16 20.48
CA ASN A 266 12.54 6.27 19.67
C ASN A 266 13.79 5.91 20.49
N ILE A 267 13.83 6.25 21.78
CA ILE A 267 14.90 5.79 22.67
C ILE A 267 14.96 4.25 22.69
N GLY A 268 13.80 3.59 22.68
CA GLY A 268 13.69 2.13 22.63
C GLY A 268 14.13 1.53 21.30
N SER A 269 13.82 2.18 20.18
CA SER A 269 14.26 1.72 18.86
C SER A 269 15.79 1.80 18.71
N VAL A 270 16.41 2.86 19.26
CA VAL A 270 17.87 2.99 19.33
C VAL A 270 18.47 1.87 20.19
N LEU A 271 17.84 1.53 21.32
CA LEU A 271 18.27 0.41 22.18
C LEU A 271 18.24 -0.94 21.44
N ILE A 272 17.27 -1.16 20.53
CA ILE A 272 17.22 -2.37 19.69
C ILE A 272 18.35 -2.39 18.68
N THR A 273 18.59 -1.27 17.99
CA THR A 273 19.69 -1.14 17.00
C THR A 273 21.04 -1.47 17.65
N LEU A 274 21.28 -0.98 18.86
CA LEU A 274 22.46 -1.32 19.66
C LEU A 274 22.57 -2.81 19.99
N ALA A 275 21.46 -3.42 20.39
CA ALA A 275 21.42 -4.84 20.71
C ALA A 275 21.68 -5.73 19.48
N TRP A 276 21.44 -5.23 18.27
CA TRP A 276 21.75 -5.93 17.02
C TRP A 276 23.21 -5.76 16.59
N GLU A 277 23.82 -4.60 16.80
CA GLU A 277 25.20 -4.32 16.38
C GLU A 277 26.25 -4.80 17.39
N ASN A 278 25.98 -4.66 18.69
CA ASN A 278 26.93 -4.99 19.76
C ASN A 278 26.36 -6.09 20.68
N CYS A 279 26.68 -7.35 20.39
CA CYS A 279 26.28 -8.53 21.18
C CYS A 279 26.71 -8.53 22.67
N GLN A 280 27.40 -7.49 23.17
CA GLN A 280 27.92 -7.37 24.53
C GLN A 280 27.27 -6.26 25.36
N TYR A 281 26.36 -5.44 24.80
CA TYR A 281 25.71 -4.37 25.57
C TYR A 281 24.66 -4.97 26.53
N GLN A 282 24.89 -4.81 27.83
CA GLN A 282 23.88 -5.09 28.85
C GLN A 282 23.09 -3.81 29.14
N PRO A 283 21.76 -3.82 29.03
CA PRO A 283 20.96 -2.64 29.34
C PRO A 283 21.10 -2.26 30.82
N SER A 284 21.11 -0.95 31.09
CA SER A 284 21.33 -0.37 32.42
C SER A 284 20.32 -0.83 33.49
N THR A 285 20.63 -0.53 34.76
CA THR A 285 19.79 -0.82 35.94
C THR A 285 18.33 -0.31 35.83
N ASN A 286 18.06 0.66 34.95
CA ASN A 286 16.76 1.32 34.83
C ASN A 286 15.86 0.77 33.71
N LEU A 287 16.25 -0.30 33.01
CA LEU A 287 15.42 -0.91 31.97
C LEU A 287 14.01 -1.27 32.49
N LYS A 288 13.89 -1.75 33.74
CA LYS A 288 12.59 -2.08 34.35
C LYS A 288 11.68 -0.86 34.48
N LYS A 289 12.23 0.29 34.89
CA LYS A 289 11.48 1.56 34.96
C LYS A 289 11.01 1.98 33.57
N TYR A 290 11.91 1.94 32.58
CA TYR A 290 11.60 2.27 31.19
C TYR A 290 10.51 1.38 30.58
N LEU A 291 10.60 0.06 30.76
CA LEU A 291 9.58 -0.87 30.25
C LEU A 291 8.22 -0.69 30.96
N ASN A 292 8.20 -0.32 32.25
CA ASN A 292 6.96 0.04 32.94
C ASN A 292 6.33 1.33 32.39
N ILE A 293 7.14 2.29 31.94
CA ILE A 293 6.64 3.50 31.27
C ILE A 293 5.98 3.13 29.94
N ILE A 294 6.61 2.29 29.12
CA ILE A 294 6.01 1.81 27.87
C ILE A 294 4.73 1.01 28.14
N LEU A 295 4.72 0.20 29.20
CA LEU A 295 3.52 -0.53 29.62
C LEU A 295 2.37 0.44 29.96
N ALA A 296 2.65 1.55 30.65
CA ALA A 296 1.66 2.59 30.93
C ALA A 296 1.12 3.23 29.65
N LEU A 297 1.99 3.52 28.67
CA LEU A 297 1.58 4.03 27.35
C LEU A 297 0.69 3.04 26.58
N THR A 298 1.00 1.75 26.69
CA THR A 298 0.25 0.67 26.02
C THR A 298 -1.16 0.52 26.57
N ASN A 299 -1.30 0.71 27.89
CA ASN A 299 -2.57 0.61 28.61
C ASN A 299 -3.35 1.93 28.69
N HIS A 300 -2.86 2.99 28.04
CA HIS A 300 -3.56 4.26 27.98
C HIS A 300 -4.91 4.12 27.24
N PRO A 301 -5.99 4.78 27.69
CA PRO A 301 -7.32 4.67 27.06
C PRO A 301 -7.35 5.16 25.60
N CYS A 302 -6.50 6.13 25.25
CA CYS A 302 -6.35 6.60 23.88
C CYS A 302 -5.63 5.56 22.99
N GLN A 303 -6.33 5.02 22.00
CA GLN A 303 -5.79 4.00 21.10
C GLN A 303 -4.63 4.50 20.23
N THR A 304 -4.60 5.78 19.84
CA THR A 304 -3.51 6.33 19.03
C THR A 304 -2.21 6.48 19.82
N VAL A 305 -2.29 6.78 21.12
CA VAL A 305 -1.13 6.75 22.03
C VAL A 305 -0.62 5.31 22.21
N SER A 306 -1.53 4.36 22.43
CA SER A 306 -1.20 2.94 22.48
C SER A 306 -0.52 2.46 21.18
N ALA A 307 -0.96 2.97 20.02
CA ALA A 307 -0.41 2.62 18.71
C ALA A 307 1.07 3.01 18.56
N ILE A 308 1.51 4.09 19.21
CA ILE A 308 2.91 4.55 19.16
C ILE A 308 3.84 3.51 19.82
N ALA A 309 3.38 2.80 20.85
CA ALA A 309 4.16 1.77 21.55
C ALA A 309 4.23 0.43 20.81
N GLN A 310 3.30 0.13 19.88
CA GLN A 310 3.20 -1.18 19.24
C GLN A 310 4.43 -1.62 18.42
N PRO A 311 5.01 -0.78 17.54
CA PRO A 311 6.19 -1.18 16.75
C PRO A 311 7.39 -1.52 17.64
N LEU A 312 7.49 -0.84 18.79
CA LEU A 312 8.54 -1.08 19.76
C LEU A 312 8.38 -2.45 20.44
N TRP A 313 7.16 -2.80 20.88
CA TRP A 313 6.89 -4.14 21.43
C TRP A 313 7.17 -5.26 20.44
N ILE A 314 6.74 -5.09 19.18
CA ILE A 314 7.03 -6.07 18.11
C ILE A 314 8.53 -6.26 17.98
N SER A 315 9.30 -5.16 17.96
CA SER A 315 10.75 -5.21 17.79
C SER A 315 11.47 -5.81 19.01
N PHE A 316 11.05 -5.46 20.24
CA PHE A 316 11.59 -6.04 21.48
C PHE A 316 11.33 -7.54 21.59
N MET A 317 10.11 -7.99 21.29
CA MET A 317 9.74 -9.42 21.39
C MET A 317 10.31 -10.25 20.24
N SER A 318 10.59 -9.64 19.09
CA SER A 318 11.20 -10.31 17.92
C SER A 318 12.72 -10.46 18.04
N SER A 319 13.40 -9.57 18.78
CA SER A 319 14.86 -9.59 18.93
C SER A 319 15.34 -10.76 19.80
N GLU A 320 16.27 -11.58 19.28
CA GLU A 320 16.79 -12.77 19.98
C GLU A 320 17.51 -12.45 21.29
N HIS A 321 18.17 -11.30 21.36
CA HIS A 321 18.98 -10.88 22.51
C HIS A 321 18.10 -10.35 23.66
N ILE A 322 17.10 -9.52 23.34
CA ILE A 322 16.24 -8.85 24.33
C ILE A 322 15.24 -9.84 24.94
N ARG A 323 14.77 -10.81 24.14
CA ARG A 323 13.85 -11.88 24.55
C ARG A 323 14.35 -12.76 25.69
N LYS A 324 15.67 -12.84 25.90
CA LYS A 324 16.30 -13.62 26.98
C LYS A 324 16.31 -12.88 28.32
N ASN A 325 16.00 -11.58 28.34
CA ASN A 325 16.03 -10.78 29.56
C ASN A 325 14.80 -11.09 30.43
N ASP A 326 15.03 -11.46 31.69
CA ASP A 326 13.97 -11.83 32.64
C ASP A 326 13.03 -10.66 32.96
N VAL A 327 13.51 -9.41 32.92
CA VAL A 327 12.68 -8.21 33.15
C VAL A 327 11.57 -8.08 32.11
N LEU A 328 11.87 -8.43 30.84
CA LEU A 328 10.85 -8.39 29.79
C LEU A 328 9.78 -9.46 30.04
N ARG A 329 10.19 -10.66 30.49
CA ARG A 329 9.26 -11.77 30.81
C ARG A 329 8.32 -11.41 31.96
N GLU A 330 8.80 -10.69 32.98
CA GLU A 330 7.95 -10.21 34.08
C GLU A 330 6.85 -9.24 33.61
N ILE A 331 7.10 -8.46 32.55
CA ILE A 331 6.21 -7.37 32.10
C ILE A 331 5.18 -7.84 31.06
N ILE A 332 5.45 -8.92 30.31
CA ILE A 332 4.55 -9.47 29.27
C ILE A 332 3.11 -9.69 29.77
N PRO A 333 2.84 -10.26 30.97
CA PRO A 333 1.47 -10.38 31.48
C PRO A 333 0.75 -9.03 31.61
N GLY A 334 1.49 -7.96 31.94
CA GLY A 334 0.98 -6.60 31.93
C GLY A 334 0.64 -6.11 30.52
N VAL A 335 1.45 -6.43 29.51
CA VAL A 335 1.14 -6.10 28.11
C VAL A 335 -0.14 -6.80 27.66
N LEU A 336 -0.35 -8.04 28.11
CA LEU A 336 -1.58 -8.80 27.84
C LEU A 336 -2.80 -8.31 28.65
N SER A 337 -2.59 -7.46 29.66
CA SER A 337 -3.69 -6.79 30.35
C SER A 337 -4.38 -5.78 29.40
N ASN A 338 -5.69 -5.59 29.58
CA ASN A 338 -6.52 -4.68 28.78
C ASN A 338 -6.59 -4.95 27.26
N ILE A 339 -6.15 -6.12 26.78
CA ILE A 339 -6.33 -6.54 25.37
C ILE A 339 -7.78 -6.44 24.92
N HIS A 340 -8.73 -6.74 25.80
CA HIS A 340 -10.16 -6.69 25.49
C HIS A 340 -10.58 -5.29 25.00
N CYS A 341 -10.17 -4.21 25.68
CA CYS A 341 -10.45 -2.84 25.25
C CYS A 341 -9.76 -2.46 23.93
N ARG A 342 -8.57 -3.04 23.65
CA ARG A 342 -7.78 -2.71 22.44
C ARG A 342 -8.25 -3.44 21.19
N LEU A 343 -8.91 -4.60 21.31
CA LEU A 343 -9.42 -5.36 20.18
C LEU A 343 -10.86 -5.01 19.78
N ILE A 344 -11.63 -4.31 20.62
CA ILE A 344 -13.02 -3.93 20.32
C ILE A 344 -13.05 -2.89 19.20
N LYS A 345 -13.87 -3.16 18.17
CA LYS A 345 -14.15 -2.21 17.10
C LYS A 345 -15.37 -1.37 17.49
N VAL A 346 -15.21 -0.05 17.50
CA VAL A 346 -16.34 0.88 17.65
C VAL A 346 -17.03 1.05 16.30
N ASN A 347 -18.33 0.80 16.23
CA ASN A 347 -19.10 0.87 14.98
C ASN A 347 -19.49 2.31 14.58
N ASP A 348 -19.54 3.24 15.54
CA ASP A 348 -19.77 4.65 15.25
C ASP A 348 -19.19 5.53 16.37
N LEU A 349 -18.31 6.47 15.99
CA LEU A 349 -17.62 7.37 16.93
C LEU A 349 -18.59 8.35 17.61
N ASN A 350 -19.70 8.69 16.96
CA ASN A 350 -20.63 9.70 17.45
C ASN A 350 -21.59 9.14 18.51
N SER A 351 -21.98 7.87 18.41
CA SER A 351 -22.96 7.25 19.31
C SER A 351 -22.35 6.42 20.45
N ALA A 352 -21.08 6.01 20.37
CA ALA A 352 -20.46 5.19 21.41
C ALA A 352 -20.08 5.97 22.69
N GLN A 353 -20.16 5.29 23.83
CA GLN A 353 -19.78 5.81 25.15
C GLN A 353 -18.69 4.92 25.76
N ILE A 354 -17.50 4.92 25.16
CA ILE A 354 -16.36 4.11 25.60
C ILE A 354 -15.30 5.06 26.20
N PRO A 355 -14.60 4.66 27.29
CA PRO A 355 -13.47 5.44 27.81
C PRO A 355 -12.44 5.77 26.72
N GLY A 356 -12.08 7.05 26.60
CA GLY A 356 -11.12 7.52 25.60
C GLY A 356 -11.69 7.86 24.22
N ILE A 357 -13.02 7.82 24.04
CA ILE A 357 -13.65 8.17 22.76
C ILE A 357 -13.45 9.64 22.35
N GLU A 358 -13.31 10.55 23.33
CA GLU A 358 -13.12 11.96 23.04
C GLU A 358 -11.80 12.21 22.28
N TYR A 359 -10.73 11.48 22.61
CA TYR A 359 -9.49 11.52 21.84
C TYR A 359 -9.70 11.09 20.38
N LEU A 360 -10.49 10.03 20.16
CA LEU A 360 -10.79 9.55 18.81
C LEU A 360 -11.61 10.60 18.03
N ARG A 361 -12.53 11.32 18.68
CA ARG A 361 -13.31 12.40 18.07
C ARG A 361 -12.45 13.62 17.73
N MET A 362 -11.46 13.94 18.56
CA MET A 362 -10.50 15.02 18.28
C MET A 362 -9.62 14.71 17.07
N GLU A 363 -9.14 13.47 16.95
CA GLU A 363 -8.22 13.08 15.87
C GLU A 363 -8.95 12.80 14.54
N PHE A 364 -10.03 12.02 14.57
CA PHE A 364 -10.71 11.55 13.37
C PHE A 364 -11.94 12.40 13.04
N SER A 365 -11.92 13.01 11.84
CA SER A 365 -13.07 13.76 11.32
C SER A 365 -14.18 12.87 10.77
N CYS A 366 -13.88 11.60 10.46
CA CYS A 366 -14.85 10.66 9.92
C CYS A 366 -14.58 9.21 10.35
N ASN A 367 -15.63 8.39 10.36
CA ASN A 367 -15.56 6.96 10.71
C ASN A 367 -14.65 6.17 9.76
N ARG A 368 -14.47 6.63 8.50
CA ARG A 368 -13.61 5.97 7.49
C ARG A 368 -12.14 5.98 7.89
N ASP A 369 -11.62 7.15 8.29
CA ASP A 369 -10.22 7.31 8.71
C ASP A 369 -9.95 6.46 9.95
N TYR A 370 -10.91 6.46 10.89
CA TYR A 370 -10.87 5.61 12.06
C TYR A 370 -10.86 4.11 11.72
N TYR A 371 -11.65 3.64 10.75
CA TYR A 371 -11.63 2.23 10.35
C TYR A 371 -10.31 1.82 9.71
N SER A 372 -9.70 2.69 8.90
CA SER A 372 -8.37 2.46 8.34
C SER A 372 -7.31 2.33 9.45
N PHE A 373 -7.30 3.29 10.38
CA PHE A 373 -6.43 3.28 11.55
C PHE A 373 -6.64 2.01 12.39
N MET A 374 -7.89 1.68 12.73
CA MET A 374 -8.22 0.53 13.59
C MET A 374 -7.83 -0.80 12.94
N SER A 375 -7.91 -0.92 11.61
CA SER A 375 -7.45 -2.11 10.89
C SER A 375 -5.94 -2.32 11.03
N GLN A 376 -5.15 -1.26 10.84
CA GLN A 376 -3.68 -1.30 11.02
C GLN A 376 -3.29 -1.54 12.49
N TYR A 377 -4.00 -0.90 13.41
CA TYR A 377 -3.84 -1.05 14.85
C TYR A 377 -4.08 -2.50 15.30
N LYS A 378 -5.20 -3.11 14.88
CA LYS A 378 -5.51 -4.52 15.17
C LYS A 378 -4.48 -5.48 14.60
N SER A 379 -3.99 -5.24 13.38
CA SER A 379 -2.95 -6.09 12.77
C SER A 379 -1.66 -6.10 13.60
N SER A 380 -1.28 -4.94 14.13
CA SER A 380 -0.12 -4.78 15.01
C SER A 380 -0.34 -5.44 16.38
N GLU A 381 -1.50 -5.22 17.03
CA GLU A 381 -1.87 -5.93 18.28
C GLU A 381 -1.84 -7.46 18.09
N ILE A 382 -2.39 -7.97 16.99
CA ILE A 382 -2.37 -9.41 16.69
C ILE A 382 -0.93 -9.93 16.63
N THR A 383 -0.01 -9.17 16.03
CA THR A 383 1.40 -9.54 15.97
C THR A 383 2.04 -9.55 17.36
N ILE A 384 1.68 -8.60 18.23
CA ILE A 384 2.12 -8.58 19.64
C ILE A 384 1.59 -9.79 20.41
N ILE A 385 0.30 -10.10 20.29
CA ILE A 385 -0.32 -11.30 20.91
C ILE A 385 0.43 -12.56 20.47
N LYS A 386 0.71 -12.65 19.17
CA LYS A 386 1.43 -13.77 18.57
C LYS A 386 2.82 -13.94 19.18
N LEU A 387 3.59 -12.86 19.25
CA LEU A 387 4.94 -12.88 19.82
C LEU A 387 4.92 -13.14 21.33
N ALA A 388 4.04 -12.48 22.09
CA ALA A 388 3.90 -12.69 23.53
C ALA A 388 3.54 -14.14 23.88
N THR A 389 2.66 -14.76 23.10
CA THR A 389 2.29 -16.19 23.24
C THR A 389 3.49 -17.10 23.01
N LYS A 390 4.37 -16.79 22.06
CA LYS A 390 5.62 -17.54 21.82
C LYS A 390 6.60 -17.45 23.01
N LEU A 391 6.52 -16.40 23.82
CA LEU A 391 7.42 -16.18 24.96
C LEU A 391 6.90 -16.77 26.27
N LEU A 392 5.62 -16.54 26.57
CA LEU A 392 4.95 -17.01 27.80
C LEU A 392 3.56 -17.57 27.47
N PRO A 393 3.48 -18.83 26.99
CA PRO A 393 2.21 -19.50 26.68
C PRO A 393 1.22 -19.50 27.85
N GLU A 394 1.67 -19.82 29.06
CA GLU A 394 0.81 -20.00 30.23
C GLU A 394 0.07 -18.70 30.61
N ALA A 395 0.75 -17.56 30.55
CA ALA A 395 0.16 -16.25 30.84
C ALA A 395 -0.91 -15.86 29.81
N ALA A 396 -0.65 -16.14 28.53
CA ALA A 396 -1.63 -15.90 27.46
C ALA A 396 -2.87 -16.79 27.62
N PHE A 397 -2.70 -18.08 27.93
CA PHE A 397 -3.83 -18.98 28.20
C PHE A 397 -4.67 -18.53 29.38
N LYS A 398 -4.03 -18.25 30.52
CA LYS A 398 -4.74 -17.79 31.72
C LYS A 398 -5.58 -16.56 31.40
N LYS A 399 -5.02 -15.62 30.64
CA LYS A 399 -5.75 -14.41 30.25
C LYS A 399 -6.94 -14.70 29.32
N GLY A 400 -6.78 -15.64 28.39
CA GLY A 400 -7.87 -16.11 27.53
C GLY A 400 -9.01 -16.78 28.30
N ILE A 401 -8.70 -17.58 29.32
CA ILE A 401 -9.69 -18.22 30.21
C ILE A 401 -10.44 -17.16 31.01
N GLU A 402 -9.72 -16.25 31.68
CA GLU A 402 -10.33 -15.15 32.46
C GLU A 402 -11.29 -14.33 31.60
N TRP A 403 -10.92 -14.06 30.34
CA TRP A 403 -11.75 -13.29 29.44
C TRP A 403 -12.99 -14.08 28.97
N LEU A 404 -12.83 -15.35 28.58
CA LEU A 404 -13.96 -16.22 28.23
C LEU A 404 -14.95 -16.34 29.39
N ASP A 405 -14.47 -16.59 30.60
CA ASP A 405 -15.30 -16.67 31.80
C ASP A 405 -16.05 -15.35 32.02
N SER A 406 -15.37 -14.20 31.94
CA SER A 406 -16.01 -12.89 32.14
C SER A 406 -17.17 -12.63 31.18
N ILE A 407 -17.05 -13.02 29.90
CA ILE A 407 -18.11 -12.85 28.91
C ILE A 407 -19.27 -13.82 29.17
N ILE A 408 -18.97 -15.06 29.55
CA ILE A 408 -20.00 -16.07 29.83
C ILE A 408 -20.83 -15.67 31.06
N TYR A 409 -20.23 -15.00 32.05
CA TYR A 409 -20.96 -14.50 33.23
C TYR A 409 -21.72 -13.19 32.98
N GLN A 410 -21.30 -12.35 32.03
CA GLN A 410 -21.85 -11.00 31.80
C GLN A 410 -22.80 -10.88 30.60
N SER A 411 -23.04 -11.95 29.85
CA SER A 411 -23.67 -11.93 28.51
C SER A 411 -24.98 -11.12 28.42
N ASN A 412 -24.91 -9.97 27.75
CA ASN A 412 -26.04 -9.15 27.28
C ASN A 412 -26.17 -9.27 25.74
N GLU A 413 -27.32 -8.84 25.19
CA GLU A 413 -27.63 -8.91 23.74
C GLU A 413 -26.68 -8.06 22.85
N ASP A 414 -25.96 -7.08 23.42
CA ASP A 414 -25.02 -6.20 22.69
C ASP A 414 -23.56 -6.72 22.61
N ASP A 415 -23.27 -7.90 23.15
CA ASP A 415 -21.90 -8.41 23.32
C ASP A 415 -21.26 -9.04 22.06
N GLY A 416 -21.91 -8.96 20.89
CA GLY A 416 -21.41 -9.59 19.65
C GLY A 416 -19.96 -9.19 19.31
N THR A 417 -19.62 -7.91 19.50
CA THR A 417 -18.26 -7.39 19.24
C THR A 417 -17.21 -7.92 20.23
N LEU A 418 -17.62 -8.21 21.48
CA LEU A 418 -16.74 -8.82 22.49
C LEU A 418 -16.44 -10.27 22.16
N TRP A 419 -17.45 -11.03 21.74
CA TRP A 419 -17.27 -12.42 21.32
C TRP A 419 -16.39 -12.55 20.08
N GLU A 420 -16.51 -11.64 19.11
CA GLU A 420 -15.61 -11.59 17.94
C GLU A 420 -14.16 -11.29 18.33
N ALA A 421 -13.94 -10.35 19.26
CA ALA A 421 -12.61 -10.02 19.74
C ALA A 421 -11.94 -11.21 20.46
N VAL A 422 -12.72 -11.96 21.24
CA VAL A 422 -12.24 -13.21 21.88
C VAL A 422 -11.95 -14.29 20.87
N ALA A 423 -12.84 -14.52 19.90
CA ALA A 423 -12.59 -15.50 18.84
C ALA A 423 -11.27 -15.20 18.11
N CYS A 424 -11.02 -13.93 17.79
CA CYS A 424 -9.77 -13.48 17.19
C CYS A 424 -8.55 -13.76 18.09
N TYR A 425 -8.62 -13.39 19.38
CA TYR A 425 -7.54 -13.64 20.33
C TYR A 425 -7.19 -15.13 20.44
N LEU A 426 -8.21 -15.99 20.61
CA LEU A 426 -8.04 -17.44 20.73
C LEU A 426 -7.43 -18.06 19.48
N GLU A 427 -7.90 -17.67 18.30
CA GLU A 427 -7.39 -18.18 17.02
C GLU A 427 -5.89 -17.91 16.86
N LYS A 428 -5.45 -16.69 17.19
CA LYS A 428 -4.04 -16.30 17.02
C LYS A 428 -3.14 -16.88 18.11
N MET A 429 -3.64 -17.00 19.33
CA MET A 429 -2.92 -17.64 20.44
C MET A 429 -2.70 -19.14 20.14
N ILE A 430 -3.79 -19.89 19.87
CA ILE A 430 -3.73 -21.33 19.64
C ILE A 430 -2.93 -21.65 18.37
N GLY A 431 -3.11 -20.88 17.29
CA GLY A 431 -2.39 -21.10 16.03
C GLY A 431 -0.86 -21.16 16.17
N ILE A 432 -0.27 -20.37 17.07
CA ILE A 432 1.20 -20.37 17.27
C ILE A 432 1.71 -21.55 18.08
N LEU A 433 0.93 -21.97 19.07
CA LEU A 433 1.35 -23.00 20.00
C LEU A 433 1.45 -24.38 19.38
N PHE A 434 0.66 -24.63 18.33
CA PHE A 434 0.66 -25.88 17.58
C PHE A 434 1.62 -25.89 16.38
N VAL A 435 2.19 -24.72 16.03
CA VAL A 435 3.25 -24.59 15.01
C VAL A 435 4.65 -24.58 15.65
N ALA A 436 4.78 -24.15 16.91
CA ALA A 436 6.05 -24.08 17.63
C ALA A 436 6.55 -25.45 18.15
N ASP A 437 7.88 -25.60 18.27
CA ASP A 437 8.58 -26.82 18.69
C ASP A 437 7.99 -27.50 19.94
N SER A 438 8.23 -28.81 20.05
CA SER A 438 7.70 -29.72 21.09
C SER A 438 7.79 -29.27 22.56
N SER A 439 8.61 -28.27 22.89
CA SER A 439 8.83 -27.74 24.24
C SER A 439 7.84 -26.65 24.69
N THR A 440 7.05 -26.05 23.77
CA THR A 440 6.08 -24.97 24.07
C THR A 440 4.61 -25.44 24.04
N LYS A 441 4.38 -26.75 24.08
CA LYS A 441 3.02 -27.30 24.03
C LYS A 441 2.26 -26.95 25.31
N PRO A 442 1.04 -26.38 25.21
CA PRO A 442 0.20 -26.21 26.38
C PRO A 442 -0.12 -27.56 27.01
N SER A 443 -0.38 -27.57 28.32
CA SER A 443 -0.94 -28.78 28.93
C SER A 443 -2.30 -29.06 28.27
N ILE A 444 -2.48 -30.28 27.77
CA ILE A 444 -3.72 -30.75 27.14
C ILE A 444 -4.93 -30.50 28.06
N ALA A 445 -4.71 -30.47 29.38
CA ALA A 445 -5.71 -30.15 30.40
C ALA A 445 -6.30 -28.74 30.24
N MET A 446 -5.48 -27.71 29.97
CA MET A 446 -5.96 -26.33 29.82
C MET A 446 -6.82 -26.15 28.56
N CYS A 447 -6.44 -26.81 27.46
CA CYS A 447 -7.25 -26.79 26.24
C CYS A 447 -8.60 -27.50 26.45
N ASN A 448 -8.61 -28.64 27.15
CA ASN A 448 -9.84 -29.35 27.47
C ASN A 448 -10.76 -28.54 28.39
N GLU A 449 -10.20 -27.79 29.33
CA GLU A 449 -10.95 -26.89 30.21
C GLU A 449 -11.67 -25.80 29.39
N MET A 450 -10.96 -25.08 28.51
CA MET A 450 -11.56 -24.04 27.65
C MET A 450 -12.63 -24.59 26.70
N ILE A 451 -12.38 -25.75 26.07
CA ILE A 451 -13.37 -26.39 25.19
C ILE A 451 -14.60 -26.80 26.02
N SER A 452 -14.42 -27.32 27.23
CA SER A 452 -15.53 -27.68 28.11
C SER A 452 -16.36 -26.47 28.53
N VAL A 453 -15.73 -25.31 28.75
CA VAL A 453 -16.40 -24.04 29.03
C VAL A 453 -17.25 -23.61 27.82
N LEU A 454 -16.69 -23.65 26.61
CA LEU A 454 -17.42 -23.32 25.37
C LEU A 454 -18.59 -24.27 25.08
N LEU A 455 -18.45 -25.57 25.35
CA LEU A 455 -19.51 -26.56 25.14
C LEU A 455 -20.65 -26.46 26.17
N ARG A 456 -20.39 -25.89 27.36
CA ARG A 456 -21.43 -25.64 28.37
C ARG A 456 -22.35 -24.47 28.00
N CYS A 457 -21.89 -23.56 27.13
CA CYS A 457 -22.65 -22.39 26.71
C CYS A 457 -23.81 -22.78 25.77
N LYS A 458 -25.06 -22.60 26.24
CA LYS A 458 -26.28 -22.80 25.44
C LYS A 458 -26.79 -21.46 24.89
N ILE A 459 -26.23 -21.04 23.78
CA ILE A 459 -26.58 -19.78 23.11
C ILE A 459 -27.77 -20.01 22.17
N LYS A 460 -28.70 -19.05 22.12
CA LYS A 460 -29.87 -19.07 21.21
C LYS A 460 -29.81 -18.01 20.11
N ASP A 461 -29.12 -16.90 20.36
CA ASP A 461 -28.98 -15.81 19.40
C ASP A 461 -28.02 -16.21 18.25
N PRO A 462 -28.43 -16.09 16.97
CA PRO A 462 -27.59 -16.41 15.82
C PRO A 462 -26.27 -15.63 15.72
N VAL A 463 -26.19 -14.38 16.19
CA VAL A 463 -24.93 -13.60 16.15
C VAL A 463 -23.91 -14.23 17.09
N LEU A 464 -24.31 -14.46 18.33
CA LEU A 464 -23.49 -15.11 19.35
C LEU A 464 -23.15 -16.57 18.98
N LEU A 465 -24.06 -17.30 18.33
CA LEU A 465 -23.79 -18.66 17.81
C LEU A 465 -22.67 -18.64 16.75
N THR A 466 -22.66 -17.65 15.85
CA THR A 466 -21.60 -17.50 14.85
C THR A 466 -20.24 -17.23 15.51
N ALA A 467 -20.23 -16.44 16.58
CA ALA A 467 -19.02 -16.15 17.34
C ALA A 467 -18.55 -17.35 18.19
N GLN A 468 -19.48 -18.14 18.77
CA GLN A 468 -19.16 -19.41 19.45
C GLN A 468 -18.52 -20.41 18.50
N LEU A 469 -19.09 -20.58 17.29
CA LEU A 469 -18.48 -21.41 16.24
C LEU A 469 -17.10 -20.90 15.83
N SER A 470 -16.90 -19.57 15.81
CA SER A 470 -15.59 -18.97 15.54
C SER A 470 -14.57 -19.23 16.65
N CYS A 471 -15.00 -19.24 17.92
CA CYS A 471 -14.15 -19.67 19.03
C CYS A 471 -13.79 -21.15 18.92
N LEU A 472 -14.74 -22.04 18.58
CA LEU A 472 -14.48 -23.47 18.40
C LEU A 472 -13.49 -23.76 17.26
N ASN A 473 -13.58 -23.00 16.16
CA ASN A 473 -12.64 -23.06 15.05
C ASN A 473 -11.18 -22.86 15.49
N ALA A 474 -10.95 -22.00 16.50
CA ALA A 474 -9.62 -21.75 17.03
C ALA A 474 -8.99 -23.01 17.66
N PHE A 475 -9.79 -23.92 18.20
CA PHE A 475 -9.35 -25.14 18.87
C PHE A 475 -9.19 -26.36 17.95
N PHE A 476 -9.41 -26.23 16.64
CA PHE A 476 -9.22 -27.36 15.71
C PHE A 476 -7.81 -28.00 15.77
N PRO A 477 -6.71 -27.24 15.90
CA PRO A 477 -5.37 -27.81 16.12
C PRO A 477 -5.25 -28.69 17.37
N CYS A 478 -6.08 -28.45 18.39
CA CYS A 478 -6.08 -29.24 19.62
C CYS A 478 -6.71 -30.64 19.42
N LEU A 479 -7.48 -30.86 18.35
CA LEU A 479 -8.25 -32.09 18.12
C LEU A 479 -7.40 -33.36 18.07
N VAL A 480 -6.16 -33.25 17.62
CA VAL A 480 -5.21 -34.38 17.58
C VAL A 480 -4.92 -34.94 18.98
N PHE A 481 -5.02 -34.09 20.00
CA PHE A 481 -4.63 -34.42 21.38
C PHE A 481 -5.82 -34.56 22.34
N SER A 482 -7.01 -34.07 21.98
CA SER A 482 -8.22 -34.06 22.83
C SER A 482 -9.37 -34.93 22.31
N GLN A 483 -9.13 -36.25 22.19
CA GLN A 483 -10.12 -37.22 21.71
C GLN A 483 -11.42 -37.24 22.55
N SER A 484 -11.37 -36.89 23.83
CA SER A 484 -12.53 -36.89 24.74
C SER A 484 -13.55 -35.78 24.45
N THR A 485 -13.13 -34.65 23.86
CA THR A 485 -14.01 -33.49 23.59
C THR A 485 -14.45 -33.38 22.12
N LEU A 486 -13.82 -34.17 21.23
CA LEU A 486 -14.12 -34.20 19.79
C LEU A 486 -15.59 -34.50 19.49
N GLY A 487 -16.16 -35.51 20.17
CA GLY A 487 -17.56 -35.90 19.99
C GLY A 487 -18.54 -34.76 20.30
N GLY A 488 -18.29 -34.00 21.38
CA GLY A 488 -19.13 -32.86 21.75
C GLY A 488 -19.00 -31.67 20.79
N MET A 489 -17.81 -31.43 20.25
CA MET A 489 -17.60 -30.39 19.23
C MET A 489 -18.31 -30.71 17.93
N LEU A 490 -18.18 -31.95 17.44
CA LEU A 490 -18.86 -32.39 16.21
C LEU A 490 -20.38 -32.34 16.38
N GLN A 491 -20.92 -32.85 17.49
CA GLN A 491 -22.35 -32.78 17.80
C GLN A 491 -22.86 -31.34 17.80
N LEU A 492 -22.15 -30.39 18.40
CA LEU A 492 -22.56 -29.00 18.40
C LEU A 492 -22.56 -28.39 17.00
N ILE A 493 -21.53 -28.67 16.17
CA ILE A 493 -21.48 -28.18 14.78
C ILE A 493 -22.64 -28.75 13.95
N PHE A 494 -22.93 -30.05 14.08
CA PHE A 494 -24.05 -30.68 13.38
C PHE A 494 -25.42 -30.21 13.89
N ASP A 495 -25.60 -30.06 15.20
CA ASP A 495 -26.83 -29.54 15.79
C ASP A 495 -27.11 -28.10 15.35
N VAL A 496 -26.08 -27.24 15.34
CA VAL A 496 -26.22 -25.85 14.89
C VAL A 496 -26.50 -25.80 13.39
N ALA A 497 -25.82 -26.63 12.58
CA ALA A 497 -26.10 -26.76 11.15
C ALA A 497 -27.56 -27.21 10.91
N SER A 498 -28.01 -28.29 11.54
CA SER A 498 -29.39 -28.79 11.40
C SER A 498 -30.44 -27.77 11.83
N ARG A 499 -30.28 -27.12 13.00
CA ARG A 499 -31.20 -26.06 13.47
C ARG A 499 -31.28 -24.89 12.49
N SER A 500 -30.16 -24.53 11.88
CA SER A 500 -30.11 -23.42 10.93
C SER A 500 -30.77 -23.74 9.58
N PHE A 501 -30.90 -25.03 9.22
CA PHE A 501 -31.72 -25.49 8.09
C PHE A 501 -33.20 -25.56 8.45
N GLU A 502 -33.57 -26.02 9.65
CA GLU A 502 -34.96 -26.08 10.14
C GLU A 502 -35.57 -24.68 10.35
N ALA A 503 -34.80 -23.70 10.84
CA ALA A 503 -35.23 -22.32 11.03
C ALA A 503 -35.61 -21.63 9.70
N GLN A 504 -35.08 -22.12 8.58
CA GLN A 504 -35.35 -21.57 7.24
C GLN A 504 -36.69 -22.06 6.66
N GLU A 505 -37.19 -23.21 7.11
CA GLU A 505 -38.48 -23.79 6.70
C GLU A 505 -39.67 -23.08 7.39
N LYS A 506 -39.46 -22.55 8.60
CA LYS A 506 -40.49 -21.89 9.43
C LYS A 506 -40.40 -20.37 9.29
N GLN A 507 -41.02 -19.82 8.24
CA GLN A 507 -41.40 -18.40 8.11
C GLN A 507 -40.33 -17.30 8.20
N ALA A 508 -39.04 -17.62 8.17
CA ALA A 508 -37.99 -16.62 8.01
C ALA A 508 -36.88 -17.09 7.06
N ALA A 509 -37.19 -17.20 5.77
CA ALA A 509 -36.18 -17.24 4.70
C ALA A 509 -35.32 -15.94 4.61
N ARG A 510 -35.34 -15.08 5.64
CA ARG A 510 -35.03 -13.64 5.54
C ARG A 510 -34.15 -13.06 6.65
N ASN A 511 -33.75 -13.82 7.67
CA ASN A 511 -32.85 -13.29 8.70
C ASN A 511 -31.39 -13.55 8.32
N GLU A 512 -30.65 -12.50 7.97
CA GLU A 512 -29.23 -12.52 7.56
C GLU A 512 -28.35 -13.27 8.56
N ASN A 513 -28.67 -13.14 9.86
CA ASN A 513 -27.89 -13.72 10.95
C ASN A 513 -27.88 -15.26 10.90
N TRP A 514 -28.99 -15.92 10.57
CA TRP A 514 -29.03 -17.38 10.45
C TRP A 514 -28.29 -17.91 9.22
N VAL A 515 -28.12 -17.05 8.21
CA VAL A 515 -27.31 -17.41 7.05
C VAL A 515 -25.82 -17.35 7.38
N ALA A 516 -25.40 -16.35 8.16
CA ALA A 516 -24.03 -16.27 8.68
C ALA A 516 -23.69 -17.52 9.52
N VAL A 517 -24.61 -17.96 10.39
CA VAL A 517 -24.48 -19.21 11.16
C VAL A 517 -24.29 -20.41 10.24
N ARG A 518 -25.15 -20.57 9.21
CA ARG A 518 -25.05 -21.68 8.25
C ARG A 518 -23.73 -21.71 7.52
N ARG A 519 -23.34 -20.58 6.92
CA ARG A 519 -22.09 -20.45 6.16
C ARG A 519 -20.89 -20.78 7.04
N LYS A 520 -20.92 -20.33 8.30
CA LYS A 520 -19.88 -20.65 9.27
C LYS A 520 -19.86 -22.15 9.56
N ALA A 521 -20.99 -22.77 9.88
CA ALA A 521 -21.07 -24.19 10.20
C ALA A 521 -20.63 -25.10 9.03
N THR A 522 -21.13 -24.85 7.82
CA THR A 522 -20.73 -25.62 6.61
C THR A 522 -19.27 -25.37 6.24
N GLY A 523 -18.76 -24.14 6.38
CA GLY A 523 -17.35 -23.83 6.18
C GLY A 523 -16.43 -24.51 7.21
N LEU A 524 -16.87 -24.66 8.46
CA LEU A 524 -16.13 -25.44 9.47
C LEU A 524 -16.07 -26.92 9.11
N LEU A 525 -17.14 -27.48 8.54
CA LEU A 525 -17.14 -28.86 8.05
C LEU A 525 -16.10 -29.05 6.93
N VAL A 526 -16.03 -28.14 5.95
CA VAL A 526 -14.99 -28.16 4.90
C VAL A 526 -13.59 -28.11 5.50
N LYS A 527 -13.35 -27.21 6.46
CA LYS A 527 -12.04 -27.07 7.12
C LYS A 527 -11.64 -28.34 7.87
N LEU A 528 -12.58 -28.99 8.55
CA LEU A 528 -12.34 -30.28 9.21
C LEU A 528 -12.06 -31.39 8.19
N SER A 529 -12.81 -31.45 7.09
CA SER A 529 -12.57 -32.40 5.99
C SER A 529 -11.19 -32.23 5.36
N LYS A 530 -10.71 -30.99 5.20
CA LYS A 530 -9.39 -30.68 4.62
C LYS A 530 -8.23 -30.99 5.57
N GLN A 531 -8.32 -30.50 6.82
CA GLN A 531 -7.20 -30.50 7.77
C GLN A 531 -7.13 -31.76 8.65
N TYR A 532 -8.28 -32.38 8.93
CA TYR A 532 -8.43 -33.48 9.90
C TYR A 532 -9.27 -34.66 9.39
N PRO A 533 -9.05 -35.14 8.16
CA PRO A 533 -9.92 -36.12 7.52
C PRO A 533 -9.97 -37.48 8.25
N GLN A 534 -8.87 -37.87 8.90
CA GLN A 534 -8.75 -39.13 9.64
C GLN A 534 -9.81 -39.30 10.75
N PHE A 535 -10.29 -38.19 11.33
CA PHE A 535 -11.31 -38.23 12.39
C PHE A 535 -12.73 -38.26 11.83
N LEU A 536 -12.94 -37.77 10.61
CA LEU A 536 -14.25 -37.73 9.94
C LEU A 536 -14.51 -38.97 9.07
N LEU A 537 -13.45 -39.65 8.61
CA LEU A 537 -13.55 -40.85 7.78
C LEU A 537 -14.44 -41.96 8.39
N PRO A 538 -14.38 -42.27 9.70
CA PRO A 538 -15.25 -43.26 10.32
C PRO A 538 -16.74 -42.87 10.31
N LEU A 539 -17.04 -41.57 10.18
CA LEU A 539 -18.39 -41.01 10.17
C LEU A 539 -18.87 -40.69 8.73
N TYR A 540 -18.12 -41.11 7.70
CA TYR A 540 -18.38 -40.72 6.32
C TYR A 540 -19.76 -41.18 5.82
N ASP A 541 -20.18 -42.40 6.12
CA ASP A 541 -21.47 -42.91 5.66
C ASP A 541 -22.63 -42.18 6.37
N ASP A 542 -22.47 -41.83 7.64
CA ASP A 542 -23.43 -41.02 8.40
C ASP A 542 -23.53 -39.58 7.82
N LEU A 543 -22.37 -39.00 7.47
CA LEU A 543 -22.28 -37.69 6.81
C LEU A 543 -22.99 -37.68 5.45
N VAL A 544 -22.74 -38.69 4.61
CA VAL A 544 -23.40 -38.82 3.30
C VAL A 544 -24.91 -38.96 3.48
N THR A 545 -25.35 -39.74 4.47
CA THR A 545 -26.77 -39.95 4.77
C THR A 545 -27.45 -38.67 5.26
N ALA A 546 -26.74 -37.84 6.03
CA ALA A 546 -27.22 -36.55 6.51
C ALA A 546 -27.23 -35.47 5.41
N ILE A 547 -26.23 -35.45 4.51
CA ILE A 547 -26.04 -34.40 3.51
C ILE A 547 -26.88 -34.65 2.24
N LYS A 548 -27.00 -35.89 1.75
CA LYS A 548 -27.74 -36.20 0.51
C LYS A 548 -29.19 -35.68 0.49
N PRO A 549 -29.99 -35.79 1.56
CA PRO A 549 -31.34 -35.22 1.61
C PRO A 549 -31.35 -33.69 1.53
N LEU A 550 -30.30 -33.02 2.02
CA LEU A 550 -30.17 -31.56 1.91
C LEU A 550 -29.83 -31.15 0.49
N LEU A 551 -29.01 -31.93 -0.23
CA LEU A 551 -28.64 -31.66 -1.62
C LEU A 551 -29.82 -31.82 -2.60
N ASN A 552 -30.77 -32.69 -2.29
CA ASN A 552 -31.95 -32.95 -3.14
C ASN A 552 -33.10 -31.94 -2.95
N ARG A 553 -32.96 -30.93 -2.08
CA ARG A 553 -33.96 -29.87 -1.88
C ARG A 553 -33.93 -28.84 -3.02
N GLU A 554 -35.03 -28.12 -3.22
CA GLU A 554 -35.11 -27.09 -4.25
C GLU A 554 -34.04 -26.00 -4.08
N LEU A 555 -33.41 -25.61 -5.20
CA LEU A 555 -32.39 -24.55 -5.31
C LEU A 555 -32.86 -23.18 -4.78
N SER A 556 -34.17 -23.00 -4.57
CA SER A 556 -34.78 -21.79 -4.01
C SER A 556 -34.55 -21.64 -2.50
N ILE A 557 -34.25 -22.73 -1.79
CA ILE A 557 -34.18 -22.78 -0.32
C ILE A 557 -32.73 -22.66 0.17
N LEU A 558 -31.78 -23.30 -0.50
CA LEU A 558 -30.36 -23.33 -0.14
C LEU A 558 -29.54 -22.41 -1.07
N ARG A 559 -28.58 -21.68 -0.52
CA ARG A 559 -27.71 -20.82 -1.34
C ARG A 559 -26.63 -21.66 -2.03
N VAL A 560 -26.22 -21.23 -3.23
CA VAL A 560 -25.18 -21.90 -4.02
C VAL A 560 -23.89 -22.13 -3.22
N THR A 561 -23.49 -21.18 -2.37
CA THR A 561 -22.32 -21.30 -1.48
C THR A 561 -22.44 -22.45 -0.48
N ASP A 562 -23.63 -22.65 0.08
CA ASP A 562 -23.87 -23.70 1.07
C ASP A 562 -23.81 -25.09 0.40
N TYR A 563 -24.36 -25.20 -0.82
CA TYR A 563 -24.21 -26.39 -1.66
C TYR A 563 -22.74 -26.69 -1.96
N CYS A 564 -21.97 -25.68 -2.35
CA CYS A 564 -20.55 -25.84 -2.66
C CYS A 564 -19.79 -26.35 -1.44
N ASN A 565 -19.97 -25.75 -0.26
CA ASN A 565 -19.30 -26.20 0.97
C ASN A 565 -19.64 -27.65 1.33
N LEU A 566 -20.91 -28.05 1.21
CA LEU A 566 -21.33 -29.43 1.52
C LEU A 566 -20.71 -30.44 0.55
N ILE A 567 -20.75 -30.15 -0.76
CA ILE A 567 -20.15 -31.00 -1.79
C ILE A 567 -18.63 -31.05 -1.62
N GLU A 568 -17.99 -29.90 -1.39
CA GLU A 568 -16.55 -29.80 -1.13
C GLU A 568 -16.13 -30.66 0.07
N SER A 569 -16.89 -30.63 1.15
CA SER A 569 -16.59 -31.43 2.35
C SER A 569 -16.61 -32.94 2.09
N LEU A 570 -17.49 -33.41 1.20
CA LEU A 570 -17.57 -34.82 0.79
C LEU A 570 -16.44 -35.20 -0.18
N LEU A 571 -16.13 -34.32 -1.14
CA LEU A 571 -15.06 -34.54 -2.12
C LEU A 571 -13.67 -34.54 -1.47
N LEU A 572 -13.42 -33.66 -0.49
CA LEU A 572 -12.17 -33.65 0.26
C LEU A 572 -11.95 -34.94 1.05
N LEU A 573 -13.02 -35.50 1.65
CA LEU A 573 -12.95 -36.78 2.33
C LEU A 573 -12.76 -37.94 1.34
N SER A 574 -13.30 -37.85 0.13
CA SER A 574 -13.13 -38.89 -0.89
C SER A 574 -11.71 -38.99 -1.45
N ASN A 575 -10.91 -37.93 -1.36
CA ASN A 575 -9.50 -37.96 -1.75
C ASN A 575 -8.65 -38.95 -0.94
N ILE A 576 -9.12 -39.41 0.22
CA ILE A 576 -8.37 -40.34 1.08
C ILE A 576 -8.82 -41.78 0.86
N PHE A 577 -9.80 -41.99 -0.02
CA PHE A 577 -10.13 -43.32 -0.48
C PHE A 577 -8.98 -43.84 -1.35
N TYR A 578 -8.31 -44.90 -0.90
CA TYR A 578 -7.31 -45.63 -1.69
C TYR A 578 -7.96 -46.51 -2.78
N ASN A 579 -9.05 -46.06 -3.41
CA ASN A 579 -9.79 -46.79 -4.43
C ASN A 579 -10.29 -45.82 -5.52
N PHE A 580 -9.73 -45.97 -6.72
CA PHE A 580 -10.03 -45.10 -7.85
C PHE A 580 -11.49 -45.19 -8.31
N ASP A 581 -12.05 -46.40 -8.42
CA ASP A 581 -13.40 -46.63 -8.94
C ASP A 581 -14.48 -46.07 -8.00
N ARG A 582 -14.30 -46.23 -6.69
CA ARG A 582 -15.19 -45.65 -5.67
C ARG A 582 -15.18 -44.13 -5.74
N HIS A 583 -14.01 -43.53 -5.98
CA HIS A 583 -13.85 -42.09 -6.10
C HIS A 583 -14.54 -41.57 -7.39
N CYS A 584 -14.32 -42.22 -8.53
CA CYS A 584 -14.98 -41.90 -9.80
C CYS A 584 -16.51 -41.99 -9.71
N PHE A 585 -17.03 -43.06 -9.10
CA PHE A 585 -18.48 -43.26 -8.94
C PHE A 585 -19.12 -42.15 -8.09
N LEU A 586 -18.49 -41.78 -6.98
CA LEU A 586 -18.99 -40.71 -6.11
C LEU A 586 -19.02 -39.35 -6.84
N ILE A 587 -17.94 -38.99 -7.53
CA ILE A 587 -17.88 -37.75 -8.30
C ILE A 587 -18.96 -37.75 -9.39
N HIS A 588 -19.16 -38.89 -10.06
CA HIS A 588 -20.21 -39.03 -11.07
C HIS A 588 -21.61 -38.85 -10.46
N ASP A 589 -21.91 -39.49 -9.33
CA ASP A 589 -23.18 -39.36 -8.59
C ASP A 589 -23.44 -37.89 -8.22
N LEU A 590 -22.45 -37.21 -7.63
CA LEU A 590 -22.56 -35.80 -7.22
C LEU A 590 -22.73 -34.83 -8.41
N LEU A 591 -22.05 -35.09 -9.54
CA LEU A 591 -22.14 -34.26 -10.74
C LEU A 591 -23.33 -34.60 -11.64
N THR A 592 -24.10 -35.66 -11.38
CA THR A 592 -25.19 -36.11 -12.26
C THR A 592 -26.23 -35.00 -12.47
N SER A 593 -26.65 -34.32 -11.40
CA SER A 593 -27.61 -33.21 -11.47
C SER A 593 -27.07 -32.06 -12.35
N VAL A 594 -25.81 -31.67 -12.15
CA VAL A 594 -25.14 -30.61 -12.95
C VAL A 594 -25.03 -31.01 -14.41
N ARG A 595 -24.65 -32.26 -14.72
CA ARG A 595 -24.52 -32.75 -16.10
C ARG A 595 -25.84 -32.72 -16.84
N THR A 596 -26.94 -33.14 -16.21
CA THR A 596 -28.28 -33.11 -16.83
C THR A 596 -28.72 -31.69 -17.19
N VAL A 597 -28.45 -30.72 -16.31
CA VAL A 597 -28.80 -29.32 -16.53
C VAL A 597 -27.86 -28.68 -17.55
N TRP A 598 -26.54 -28.78 -17.37
CA TRP A 598 -25.53 -28.09 -18.18
C TRP A 598 -25.47 -28.58 -19.63
N LEU A 599 -25.75 -29.86 -19.88
CA LEU A 599 -25.74 -30.44 -21.23
C LEU A 599 -27.10 -30.36 -21.92
N SER A 600 -28.12 -29.81 -21.26
CA SER A 600 -29.47 -29.66 -21.80
C SER A 600 -29.49 -28.84 -23.09
N THR A 601 -30.47 -29.13 -23.94
CA THR A 601 -30.70 -28.36 -25.18
C THR A 601 -31.08 -26.91 -24.88
N GLU A 602 -31.77 -26.66 -23.77
CA GLU A 602 -32.15 -25.33 -23.28
C GLU A 602 -30.91 -24.42 -23.13
N ILE A 603 -29.90 -24.85 -22.36
CA ILE A 603 -28.68 -24.05 -22.14
C ILE A 603 -27.88 -23.85 -23.43
N ARG A 604 -27.77 -24.89 -24.26
CA ARG A 604 -27.06 -24.78 -25.55
C ARG A 604 -27.72 -23.75 -26.48
N THR A 605 -29.06 -23.67 -26.49
CA THR A 605 -29.76 -22.63 -27.26
C THR A 605 -29.53 -21.24 -26.67
N GLY A 606 -29.50 -21.12 -25.35
CA GLY A 606 -29.19 -19.85 -24.66
C GLY A 606 -27.77 -19.35 -24.91
N PHE A 607 -26.79 -20.24 -25.10
CA PHE A 607 -25.38 -19.86 -25.35
C PHE A 607 -25.02 -19.65 -26.83
N SER A 608 -25.99 -19.79 -27.74
CA SER A 608 -25.72 -19.78 -29.19
C SER A 608 -25.30 -18.43 -29.74
N THR A 609 -25.93 -17.34 -29.29
CA THR A 609 -25.62 -15.97 -29.71
C THR A 609 -25.72 -14.99 -28.53
N PRO A 610 -25.03 -13.83 -28.58
CA PRO A 610 -25.13 -12.83 -27.52
C PRO A 610 -26.56 -12.38 -27.23
N SER A 611 -27.40 -12.18 -28.25
CA SER A 611 -28.81 -11.81 -28.08
C SER A 611 -29.66 -12.93 -27.49
N ALA A 612 -29.44 -14.19 -27.92
CA ALA A 612 -30.12 -15.34 -27.32
C ALA A 612 -29.77 -15.49 -25.84
N PHE A 613 -28.51 -15.21 -25.46
CA PHE A 613 -28.07 -15.24 -24.08
C PHE A 613 -28.73 -14.13 -23.25
N LEU A 614 -28.75 -12.89 -23.74
CA LEU A 614 -29.40 -11.77 -23.06
C LEU A 614 -30.90 -12.00 -22.86
N ASN A 615 -31.59 -12.61 -23.82
CA ASN A 615 -32.99 -13.01 -23.68
C ASN A 615 -33.16 -14.15 -22.67
N TYR A 616 -32.29 -15.17 -22.72
CA TYR A 616 -32.32 -16.31 -21.80
C TYR A 616 -32.18 -15.90 -20.32
N ILE A 617 -31.33 -14.91 -20.05
CA ILE A 617 -31.12 -14.35 -18.70
C ILE A 617 -32.04 -13.16 -18.38
N GLY A 618 -32.79 -12.62 -19.36
CA GLY A 618 -33.74 -11.52 -19.17
C GLY A 618 -33.12 -10.14 -18.98
N PHE A 619 -32.09 -9.78 -19.75
CA PHE A 619 -31.48 -8.43 -19.80
C PHE A 619 -31.65 -7.74 -21.17
N ASP A 620 -32.54 -8.24 -22.03
CA ASP A 620 -32.79 -7.74 -23.39
C ASP A 620 -33.91 -6.67 -23.49
N SER A 621 -34.50 -6.23 -22.38
CA SER A 621 -35.56 -5.21 -22.37
C SER A 621 -35.32 -4.11 -21.31
N PRO A 622 -35.62 -2.83 -21.61
CA PRO A 622 -35.46 -1.72 -20.68
C PRO A 622 -36.46 -1.73 -19.50
N ASP A 623 -37.63 -2.36 -19.65
CA ASP A 623 -38.64 -2.48 -18.60
C ASP A 623 -38.37 -3.69 -17.70
N THR A 624 -37.63 -3.48 -16.61
CA THR A 624 -37.22 -4.53 -15.63
C THR A 624 -38.31 -4.89 -14.60
N THR A 625 -39.52 -4.34 -14.72
CA THR A 625 -40.59 -4.46 -13.72
C THR A 625 -41.29 -5.82 -13.72
N HIS A 626 -41.24 -6.56 -14.83
CA HIS A 626 -41.81 -7.90 -14.97
C HIS A 626 -40.82 -8.89 -15.60
N VAL A 627 -39.69 -9.14 -14.93
CA VAL A 627 -38.82 -10.26 -15.30
C VAL A 627 -39.53 -11.57 -15.00
N GLN A 628 -39.63 -12.45 -16.00
CA GLN A 628 -40.20 -13.78 -15.83
C GLN A 628 -39.41 -14.55 -14.76
N THR A 629 -40.10 -15.19 -13.83
CA THR A 629 -39.48 -16.04 -12.78
C THR A 629 -38.54 -17.11 -13.38
N GLU A 630 -38.80 -17.51 -14.62
CA GLU A 630 -37.96 -18.39 -15.45
C GLU A 630 -36.53 -17.85 -15.62
N CYS A 631 -36.35 -16.57 -15.98
CA CYS A 631 -35.03 -15.97 -16.24
C CYS A 631 -34.17 -15.94 -14.97
N LEU A 632 -34.77 -15.69 -13.81
CA LEU A 632 -34.07 -15.72 -12.52
C LEU A 632 -33.62 -17.14 -12.15
N LYS A 633 -34.46 -18.14 -12.41
CA LYS A 633 -34.08 -19.55 -12.27
C LYS A 633 -32.93 -19.88 -13.22
N ASN A 634 -32.92 -19.36 -14.44
CA ASN A 634 -31.85 -19.58 -15.41
C ASN A 634 -30.52 -18.96 -14.96
N ARG A 635 -30.52 -17.75 -14.41
CA ARG A 635 -29.33 -17.14 -13.79
C ARG A 635 -28.77 -18.01 -12.65
N LEU A 636 -29.66 -18.51 -11.78
CA LEU A 636 -29.28 -19.40 -10.68
C LEU A 636 -28.74 -20.75 -11.17
N LYS A 637 -29.36 -21.36 -12.19
CA LYS A 637 -28.88 -22.61 -12.82
C LYS A 637 -27.45 -22.45 -13.35
N ILE A 638 -27.16 -21.38 -14.09
CA ILE A 638 -25.82 -21.12 -14.64
C ILE A 638 -24.79 -21.00 -13.52
N ASN A 639 -25.08 -20.15 -12.52
CA ASN A 639 -24.15 -19.93 -11.40
C ASN A 639 -23.94 -21.21 -10.56
N TYR A 640 -25.01 -21.98 -10.33
CA TYR A 640 -24.96 -23.27 -9.64
C TYR A 640 -24.05 -24.27 -10.36
N CYS A 641 -24.25 -24.48 -11.67
CA CYS A 641 -23.44 -25.41 -12.46
C CYS A 641 -21.96 -25.02 -12.46
N LEU A 642 -21.66 -23.74 -12.74
CA LEU A 642 -20.27 -23.25 -12.75
C LEU A 642 -19.60 -23.38 -11.38
N SER A 643 -20.31 -23.04 -10.31
CA SER A 643 -19.76 -23.11 -8.94
C SER A 643 -19.42 -24.54 -8.53
N ILE A 644 -20.29 -25.51 -8.82
CA ILE A 644 -20.03 -26.92 -8.48
C ILE A 644 -18.90 -27.51 -9.34
N ILE A 645 -18.85 -27.18 -10.64
CA ILE A 645 -17.74 -27.60 -11.51
C ILE A 645 -16.42 -27.08 -10.95
N LEU A 646 -16.37 -25.80 -10.57
CA LEU A 646 -15.18 -25.18 -9.97
C LEU A 646 -14.81 -25.82 -8.63
N THR A 647 -15.79 -26.03 -7.73
CA THR A 647 -15.57 -26.71 -6.45
C THR A 647 -15.02 -28.11 -6.66
N THR A 648 -15.53 -28.86 -7.64
CA THR A 648 -15.05 -30.22 -7.93
C THR A 648 -13.61 -30.21 -8.42
N LEU A 649 -13.26 -29.28 -9.32
CA LEU A 649 -11.89 -29.11 -9.82
C LEU A 649 -10.91 -28.69 -8.72
N LYS A 650 -11.35 -27.85 -7.77
CA LYS A 650 -10.50 -27.41 -6.64
C LYS A 650 -10.35 -28.47 -5.56
N ALA A 651 -11.39 -29.25 -5.29
CA ALA A 651 -11.44 -30.17 -4.17
C ALA A 651 -10.81 -31.53 -4.47
N VAL A 652 -10.93 -32.04 -5.70
CA VAL A 652 -10.47 -33.39 -6.03
C VAL A 652 -8.97 -33.39 -6.30
N GLU A 653 -8.21 -34.01 -5.39
CA GLU A 653 -6.77 -34.16 -5.47
C GLU A 653 -6.38 -35.64 -5.52
N ILE A 654 -5.14 -35.89 -5.94
CA ILE A 654 -4.56 -37.23 -5.91
C ILE A 654 -4.20 -37.56 -4.44
N PRO A 655 -4.58 -38.75 -3.92
CA PRO A 655 -4.28 -39.12 -2.53
C PRO A 655 -2.77 -39.03 -2.23
N SER A 656 -2.37 -38.39 -1.13
CA SER A 656 -0.98 -38.36 -0.65
C SER A 656 -0.91 -38.61 0.87
N PRO A 657 0.02 -39.46 1.38
CA PRO A 657 1.00 -40.28 0.68
C PRO A 657 0.40 -41.56 0.06
N MET A 658 0.85 -41.92 -1.15
CA MET A 658 0.42 -43.15 -1.83
C MET A 658 1.19 -44.38 -1.32
N THR A 659 0.47 -45.42 -0.93
CA THR A 659 1.05 -46.78 -0.80
C THR A 659 1.31 -47.35 -2.19
N SER A 660 2.30 -48.25 -2.36
CA SER A 660 2.70 -48.73 -3.69
C SER A 660 1.58 -49.45 -4.46
N GLU A 661 0.61 -50.04 -3.76
CA GLU A 661 -0.56 -50.71 -4.36
C GLU A 661 -1.59 -49.68 -4.86
N ALA A 662 -1.88 -48.63 -4.08
CA ALA A 662 -2.82 -47.57 -4.47
C ALA A 662 -2.27 -46.72 -5.62
N ALA A 663 -0.95 -46.53 -5.70
CA ALA A 663 -0.30 -45.78 -6.77
C ALA A 663 -0.55 -46.40 -8.17
N THR A 664 -0.63 -47.74 -8.26
CA THR A 664 -0.81 -48.41 -9.56
C THR A 664 -2.17 -48.14 -10.21
N GLN A 665 -3.22 -47.87 -9.42
CA GLN A 665 -4.56 -47.56 -9.95
C GLN A 665 -4.68 -46.15 -10.52
N TYR A 666 -3.83 -45.22 -10.06
CA TYR A 666 -3.87 -43.82 -10.46
C TYR A 666 -2.82 -43.48 -11.54
N ILE A 667 -1.92 -44.39 -11.90
CA ILE A 667 -0.87 -44.16 -12.92
C ILE A 667 -1.33 -44.69 -14.28
N HIS A 668 -1.32 -43.84 -15.30
CA HIS A 668 -1.68 -44.17 -16.68
C HIS A 668 -0.45 -44.40 -17.60
N GLY A 669 0.73 -43.92 -17.22
CA GLY A 669 1.99 -44.06 -17.97
C GLY A 669 3.14 -43.26 -17.34
N ASN A 670 4.27 -43.06 -18.05
CA ASN A 670 5.37 -42.18 -17.63
C ASN A 670 5.68 -41.14 -18.72
N PHE A 671 6.16 -39.95 -18.34
CA PHE A 671 6.75 -38.97 -19.27
C PHE A 671 8.11 -39.47 -19.80
N GLU A 672 8.64 -38.82 -20.85
CA GLU A 672 9.93 -39.16 -21.46
C GLU A 672 11.10 -39.07 -20.46
N ASP A 673 10.98 -38.19 -19.45
CA ASP A 673 11.94 -38.03 -18.34
C ASP A 673 11.81 -39.11 -17.24
N GLY A 674 10.87 -40.04 -17.37
CA GLY A 674 10.65 -41.13 -16.42
C GLY A 674 9.70 -40.82 -15.25
N SER A 675 9.12 -39.62 -15.17
CA SER A 675 8.14 -39.25 -14.14
C SER A 675 6.75 -39.85 -14.41
N PRO A 676 5.98 -40.26 -13.39
CA PRO A 676 4.67 -40.91 -13.58
C PRO A 676 3.59 -39.92 -14.05
N ARG A 677 2.78 -40.35 -15.02
CA ARG A 677 1.57 -39.69 -15.49
C ARG A 677 0.37 -40.20 -14.69
N TYR A 678 -0.26 -39.30 -13.95
CA TYR A 678 -1.42 -39.63 -13.13
C TYR A 678 -2.73 -39.39 -13.87
N ARG A 679 -3.70 -40.27 -13.63
CA ARG A 679 -5.10 -40.14 -14.05
C ARG A 679 -5.92 -39.57 -12.90
N LEU A 680 -6.65 -38.50 -13.19
CA LEU A 680 -7.53 -37.87 -12.21
C LEU A 680 -8.96 -38.46 -12.25
N PRO A 681 -9.57 -38.76 -11.08
CA PRO A 681 -10.89 -39.39 -10.99
C PRO A 681 -12.04 -38.58 -11.62
N HIS A 682 -11.96 -37.24 -11.57
CA HIS A 682 -13.02 -36.37 -12.08
C HIS A 682 -12.97 -36.16 -13.60
N ALA A 683 -11.90 -36.59 -14.28
CA ALA A 683 -11.64 -36.29 -15.69
C ALA A 683 -12.81 -36.68 -16.61
N GLU A 684 -13.26 -37.94 -16.53
CA GLU A 684 -14.35 -38.47 -17.38
C GLU A 684 -15.68 -37.73 -17.17
N SER A 685 -15.92 -37.22 -15.97
CA SER A 685 -17.16 -36.53 -15.64
C SER A 685 -17.16 -35.05 -16.06
N ILE A 686 -15.99 -34.42 -16.16
CA ILE A 686 -15.84 -33.01 -16.50
C ILE A 686 -15.64 -32.77 -18.00
N TYR A 687 -15.01 -33.70 -18.74
CA TYR A 687 -14.77 -33.53 -20.19
C TYR A 687 -15.99 -33.10 -21.01
N PRO A 688 -17.20 -33.67 -20.82
CA PRO A 688 -18.36 -33.26 -21.61
C PRO A 688 -18.83 -31.83 -21.34
N LEU A 689 -18.45 -31.25 -20.19
CA LEU A 689 -18.89 -29.93 -19.74
C LEU A 689 -18.05 -28.79 -20.32
N LEU A 690 -16.82 -29.09 -20.77
CA LEU A 690 -15.83 -28.11 -21.22
C LEU A 690 -16.29 -27.32 -22.45
N ASP A 691 -16.92 -27.98 -23.43
CA ASP A 691 -17.33 -27.33 -24.68
C ASP A 691 -18.28 -26.14 -24.41
N ASN A 692 -19.24 -26.32 -23.49
CA ASN A 692 -20.17 -25.26 -23.11
C ASN A 692 -19.49 -24.14 -22.29
N ILE A 693 -18.44 -24.44 -21.52
CA ILE A 693 -17.66 -23.44 -20.77
C ILE A 693 -16.85 -22.57 -21.74
N MET A 694 -16.27 -23.16 -22.79
CA MET A 694 -15.55 -22.42 -23.82
C MET A 694 -16.49 -21.51 -24.62
N VAL A 695 -17.66 -22.02 -25.02
CA VAL A 695 -18.68 -21.22 -25.71
C VAL A 695 -19.14 -20.06 -24.83
N LEU A 696 -19.43 -20.31 -23.55
CA LEU A 696 -19.83 -19.25 -22.63
C LEU A 696 -18.73 -18.20 -22.44
N THR A 697 -17.47 -18.61 -22.30
CA THR A 697 -16.34 -17.67 -22.13
C THR A 697 -16.17 -16.77 -23.35
N ARG A 698 -16.23 -17.34 -24.57
CA ARG A 698 -16.21 -16.56 -25.82
C ARG A 698 -17.39 -15.62 -25.93
N LEU A 699 -18.58 -16.09 -25.55
CA LEU A 699 -19.80 -15.28 -25.55
C LEU A 699 -19.67 -14.09 -24.60
N LEU A 700 -19.20 -14.31 -23.36
CA LEU A 700 -19.02 -13.24 -22.38
C LEU A 700 -18.01 -12.19 -22.86
N ASN A 701 -16.89 -12.60 -23.48
CA ASN A 701 -15.93 -11.66 -24.06
C ASN A 701 -16.52 -10.89 -25.25
N SER A 702 -17.37 -11.52 -26.07
CA SER A 702 -18.02 -10.84 -27.20
C SER A 702 -19.01 -9.74 -26.78
N LEU A 703 -19.49 -9.73 -25.53
CA LEU A 703 -20.33 -8.65 -25.00
C LEU A 703 -19.57 -7.32 -24.88
N TYR A 704 -18.23 -7.36 -24.83
CA TYR A 704 -17.38 -6.18 -24.76
C TYR A 704 -17.05 -5.59 -26.16
N ASP A 705 -17.45 -6.24 -27.27
CA ASP A 705 -17.21 -5.74 -28.62
C ASP A 705 -18.21 -4.64 -28.99
N ASP A 706 -17.70 -3.47 -29.36
CA ASP A 706 -18.46 -2.31 -29.84
C ASP A 706 -19.50 -2.66 -30.91
N ASN A 707 -19.22 -3.64 -31.78
CA ASN A 707 -20.13 -4.05 -32.86
C ASN A 707 -21.36 -4.81 -32.33
N VAL A 708 -21.20 -5.56 -31.24
CA VAL A 708 -22.28 -6.29 -30.56
C VAL A 708 -23.07 -5.32 -29.67
N GLN A 709 -22.39 -4.38 -29.04
CA GLN A 709 -22.99 -3.32 -28.23
C GLN A 709 -23.88 -2.38 -29.06
N LYS A 710 -23.42 -1.95 -30.25
CA LYS A 710 -24.21 -1.11 -31.16
C LYS A 710 -25.45 -1.80 -31.72
N LYS A 711 -25.42 -3.14 -31.83
CA LYS A 711 -26.55 -3.96 -32.32
C LYS A 711 -27.57 -4.26 -31.24
N SER A 712 -27.20 -4.19 -29.97
CA SER A 712 -28.07 -4.43 -28.81
C SER A 712 -28.58 -3.09 -28.25
N GLN A 713 -29.52 -2.44 -28.96
CA GLN A 713 -30.11 -1.16 -28.55
C GLN A 713 -30.80 -1.18 -27.16
N SER A 714 -31.03 -2.37 -26.59
CA SER A 714 -31.73 -2.63 -25.32
C SER A 714 -30.82 -2.91 -24.12
N PHE A 715 -29.53 -3.19 -24.33
CA PHE A 715 -28.63 -3.65 -23.27
C PHE A 715 -27.96 -2.47 -22.54
N ASN A 716 -28.15 -2.38 -21.22
CA ASN A 716 -27.51 -1.34 -20.41
C ASN A 716 -26.07 -1.74 -20.07
N LEU A 717 -25.09 -1.07 -20.67
CA LEU A 717 -23.65 -1.28 -20.45
C LEU A 717 -23.24 -1.18 -18.98
N SER A 718 -24.00 -0.44 -18.19
CA SER A 718 -23.74 -0.28 -16.76
C SER A 718 -23.91 -1.57 -15.95
N TYR A 719 -24.47 -2.64 -16.53
CA TYR A 719 -24.52 -3.97 -15.91
C TYR A 719 -23.21 -4.75 -15.98
N ILE A 720 -22.30 -4.40 -16.89
CA ILE A 720 -20.99 -5.05 -17.05
C ILE A 720 -19.86 -4.19 -16.45
N ASP A 721 -20.16 -2.94 -16.10
CA ASP A 721 -19.23 -2.06 -15.39
C ASP A 721 -18.78 -2.62 -14.03
N LEU A 722 -17.63 -2.11 -13.57
CA LEU A 722 -17.09 -2.34 -12.23
C LEU A 722 -18.13 -2.09 -11.14
N ARG A 723 -18.16 -3.00 -10.15
CA ARG A 723 -19.06 -2.92 -9.00
C ARG A 723 -18.64 -1.78 -8.07
N LEU A 724 -19.59 -1.26 -7.30
CA LEU A 724 -19.32 -0.19 -6.34
C LEU A 724 -18.26 -0.58 -5.30
N CYS A 725 -18.30 -1.83 -4.81
CA CYS A 725 -17.31 -2.34 -3.86
C CYS A 725 -15.89 -2.40 -4.46
N GLU A 726 -15.76 -2.76 -5.73
CA GLU A 726 -14.47 -2.76 -6.45
C GLU A 726 -13.97 -1.34 -6.66
N LYS A 727 -14.86 -0.41 -7.02
CA LYS A 727 -14.52 1.01 -7.14
C LYS A 727 -14.01 1.58 -5.81
N ILE A 728 -14.69 1.28 -4.70
CA ILE A 728 -14.31 1.68 -3.34
C ILE A 728 -12.94 1.09 -2.96
N GLN A 729 -12.72 -0.20 -3.25
CA GLN A 729 -11.45 -0.88 -2.97
C GLN A 729 -10.30 -0.30 -3.80
N LEU A 730 -10.53 -0.03 -5.09
CA LEU A 730 -9.54 0.58 -5.99
C LEU A 730 -9.21 2.02 -5.59
N LEU A 731 -10.18 2.78 -5.07
CA LEU A 731 -9.96 4.13 -4.52
C LEU A 731 -9.28 4.11 -3.13
N GLY A 732 -9.03 2.93 -2.54
CA GLY A 732 -8.44 2.80 -1.20
C GLY A 732 -9.36 3.29 -0.09
N ILE A 733 -10.67 3.39 -0.34
CA ILE A 733 -11.66 3.87 0.62
C ILE A 733 -11.98 2.72 1.58
N HIS A 734 -11.59 2.84 2.84
CA HIS A 734 -11.96 1.88 3.88
C HIS A 734 -13.42 2.10 4.32
N SER A 735 -14.37 1.46 3.65
CA SER A 735 -15.73 1.34 4.17
C SER A 735 -15.76 0.34 5.33
N PRO A 736 -16.78 0.36 6.22
CA PRO A 736 -17.10 -0.86 6.97
C PRO A 736 -17.22 -2.02 5.98
N PRO A 737 -16.94 -3.26 6.38
CA PRO A 737 -17.29 -4.39 5.53
C PRO A 737 -18.76 -4.19 5.20
N LEU A 738 -19.07 -4.00 3.91
CA LEU A 738 -20.40 -4.20 3.39
C LEU A 738 -20.64 -5.71 3.47
N ASP A 739 -20.60 -6.25 4.68
CA ASP A 739 -21.17 -7.54 5.00
C ASP A 739 -22.61 -7.38 4.53
N ASN A 740 -22.95 -8.09 3.44
CA ASN A 740 -24.28 -8.27 2.86
C ASN A 740 -24.54 -7.74 1.44
N GLU A 741 -23.53 -7.29 0.67
CA GLU A 741 -23.70 -7.19 -0.80
C GLU A 741 -23.44 -8.51 -1.54
N GLU A 742 -22.90 -9.54 -0.86
CA GLU A 742 -22.81 -10.90 -1.42
C GLU A 742 -24.18 -11.58 -1.62
N LEU A 743 -25.24 -10.93 -1.11
CA LEU A 743 -26.61 -11.38 -1.23
C LEU A 743 -27.14 -10.93 -2.59
N LEU A 744 -27.44 -11.88 -3.47
CA LEU A 744 -28.55 -11.65 -4.40
C LEU A 744 -29.75 -11.31 -3.51
N PRO A 745 -30.28 -10.08 -3.57
CA PRO A 745 -31.47 -9.73 -2.80
C PRO A 745 -32.54 -10.73 -3.20
N ILE A 746 -33.30 -11.34 -2.28
CA ILE A 746 -34.40 -12.23 -2.70
C ILE A 746 -35.63 -11.40 -3.09
N ASP A 747 -35.61 -10.08 -2.82
CA ASP A 747 -36.65 -9.17 -3.25
C ASP A 747 -36.57 -8.93 -4.78
N PRO A 748 -37.62 -9.27 -5.55
CA PRO A 748 -37.62 -9.15 -7.01
C PRO A 748 -37.38 -7.73 -7.53
N LYS A 749 -37.63 -6.69 -6.71
CA LYS A 749 -37.31 -5.29 -7.01
C LYS A 749 -35.82 -4.97 -6.93
N LEU A 750 -35.07 -5.66 -6.07
CA LEU A 750 -33.63 -5.49 -5.86
C LEU A 750 -32.79 -6.48 -6.70
N ILE A 751 -33.36 -7.61 -7.14
CA ILE A 751 -32.71 -8.59 -8.04
C ILE A 751 -32.41 -8.00 -9.44
N ASN A 752 -33.23 -7.06 -9.89
CA ASN A 752 -33.02 -6.35 -11.14
C ASN A 752 -32.32 -5.00 -10.95
N SER A 753 -31.82 -4.73 -9.74
CA SER A 753 -30.95 -3.58 -9.52
C SER A 753 -29.66 -3.75 -10.33
N LYS A 754 -29.07 -2.62 -10.73
CA LYS A 754 -27.76 -2.56 -11.38
C LYS A 754 -26.71 -3.40 -10.62
N SER A 755 -26.69 -3.32 -9.29
CA SER A 755 -25.73 -4.07 -8.44
C SER A 755 -25.91 -5.59 -8.55
N ALA A 756 -27.15 -6.10 -8.56
CA ALA A 756 -27.39 -7.54 -8.69
C ALA A 756 -27.01 -8.09 -10.08
N ALA A 757 -27.23 -7.31 -11.14
CA ALA A 757 -26.79 -7.66 -12.50
C ALA A 757 -25.25 -7.68 -12.59
N GLN A 758 -24.58 -6.64 -12.09
CA GLN A 758 -23.11 -6.56 -12.04
C GLN A 758 -22.51 -7.74 -11.24
N ASN A 759 -23.08 -8.09 -10.10
CA ASN A 759 -22.66 -9.25 -9.31
C ASN A 759 -22.83 -10.59 -10.06
N PHE A 760 -23.89 -10.74 -10.85
CA PHE A 760 -24.10 -11.94 -11.67
C PHE A 760 -23.03 -12.05 -12.77
N PHE A 761 -22.84 -11.00 -13.58
CA PHE A 761 -21.85 -11.00 -14.66
C PHE A 761 -20.42 -11.18 -14.14
N PHE A 762 -20.07 -10.49 -13.05
CA PHE A 762 -18.78 -10.67 -12.39
C PHE A 762 -18.54 -12.13 -11.99
N ARG A 763 -19.50 -12.76 -11.30
CA ARG A 763 -19.34 -14.15 -10.81
C ARG A 763 -19.22 -15.17 -11.94
N ILE A 764 -20.01 -15.07 -13.00
CA ILE A 764 -19.91 -16.02 -14.12
C ILE A 764 -18.59 -15.82 -14.88
N TYR A 765 -18.15 -14.58 -15.05
CA TYR A 765 -16.87 -14.26 -15.70
C TYR A 765 -15.70 -14.83 -14.89
N GLU A 766 -15.65 -14.53 -13.60
CA GLU A 766 -14.61 -15.02 -12.68
C GLU A 766 -14.60 -16.55 -12.60
N ASN A 767 -15.76 -17.19 -12.47
CA ASN A 767 -15.85 -18.65 -12.40
C ASN A 767 -15.39 -19.33 -13.69
N CYS A 768 -15.71 -18.79 -14.88
CA CYS A 768 -15.23 -19.32 -16.15
C CYS A 768 -13.69 -19.33 -16.22
N TYR A 769 -13.03 -18.20 -15.94
CA TYR A 769 -11.56 -18.12 -15.97
C TYR A 769 -10.91 -18.95 -14.85
N ASN A 770 -11.51 -19.00 -13.66
CA ASN A 770 -11.04 -19.86 -12.58
C ASN A 770 -11.11 -21.35 -12.95
N ILE A 771 -12.18 -21.78 -13.63
CA ILE A 771 -12.29 -23.15 -14.15
C ILE A 771 -11.18 -23.41 -15.18
N LEU A 772 -10.99 -22.52 -16.15
CA LEU A 772 -9.93 -22.64 -17.16
C LEU A 772 -8.53 -22.72 -16.53
N GLY A 773 -8.25 -21.91 -15.51
CA GLY A 773 -6.99 -21.98 -14.76
C GLY A 773 -6.79 -23.29 -13.99
N CYS A 774 -7.86 -23.87 -13.42
CA CYS A 774 -7.80 -25.15 -12.72
C CYS A 774 -7.65 -26.35 -13.67
N LEU A 775 -8.21 -26.27 -14.88
CA LEU A 775 -8.14 -27.35 -15.88
C LEU A 775 -6.71 -27.64 -16.34
N GLY A 776 -5.84 -26.62 -16.42
CA GLY A 776 -4.42 -26.82 -16.73
C GLY A 776 -3.68 -27.68 -15.71
N LYS A 777 -4.03 -27.57 -14.41
CA LYS A 777 -3.48 -28.43 -13.34
C LYS A 777 -4.12 -29.82 -13.31
N SER A 778 -5.38 -29.91 -13.72
CA SER A 778 -6.21 -31.09 -13.50
C SER A 778 -6.33 -32.01 -14.72
N LEU A 779 -6.02 -31.56 -15.95
CA LEU A 779 -6.20 -32.35 -17.16
C LEU A 779 -5.11 -32.10 -18.24
N PRO A 780 -3.80 -32.08 -17.92
CA PRO A 780 -2.76 -31.55 -18.81
C PRO A 780 -2.78 -32.14 -20.23
N ASP A 781 -2.58 -33.46 -20.39
CA ASP A 781 -2.38 -34.09 -21.71
C ASP A 781 -3.58 -33.85 -22.66
N SER A 782 -4.79 -34.15 -22.19
CA SER A 782 -6.03 -34.01 -22.97
C SER A 782 -6.53 -32.56 -23.16
N PHE A 783 -6.21 -31.67 -22.21
CA PHE A 783 -6.62 -30.27 -22.26
C PHE A 783 -5.79 -29.53 -23.30
N TYR A 784 -4.47 -29.71 -23.30
CA TYR A 784 -3.59 -29.05 -24.27
C TYR A 784 -3.74 -29.62 -25.69
N GLU A 785 -4.00 -30.91 -25.87
CA GLU A 785 -4.27 -31.50 -27.20
C GLU A 785 -5.55 -30.95 -27.87
N ARG A 786 -6.62 -30.72 -27.08
CA ARG A 786 -7.92 -30.26 -27.60
C ARG A 786 -8.00 -28.74 -27.80
N LEU A 787 -6.98 -27.99 -27.33
CA LEU A 787 -6.97 -26.53 -27.26
C LEU A 787 -5.89 -25.86 -28.13
N SER A 788 -5.24 -26.56 -29.05
CA SER A 788 -4.19 -25.97 -29.92
C SER A 788 -4.59 -24.61 -30.54
N GLY A 789 -5.83 -24.49 -31.04
CA GLY A 789 -6.33 -23.21 -31.60
C GLY A 789 -6.71 -22.14 -30.56
N ILE A 790 -6.89 -22.48 -29.29
CA ILE A 790 -7.19 -21.50 -28.22
C ILE A 790 -5.92 -20.99 -27.55
N ILE A 791 -4.84 -21.75 -27.58
CA ILE A 791 -3.52 -21.26 -27.17
C ILE A 791 -3.11 -20.12 -28.10
N GLU A 792 -3.36 -20.26 -29.42
CA GLU A 792 -3.19 -19.19 -30.41
C GLU A 792 -4.03 -17.96 -30.04
N ASP A 793 -5.36 -18.11 -29.86
CA ASP A 793 -6.27 -17.03 -29.41
C ASP A 793 -5.78 -16.35 -28.11
N PHE A 794 -5.29 -17.14 -27.14
CA PHE A 794 -4.82 -16.63 -25.85
C PHE A 794 -3.50 -15.88 -25.98
N THR A 795 -2.57 -16.36 -26.79
CA THR A 795 -1.31 -15.67 -27.08
C THR A 795 -1.54 -14.35 -27.83
N GLU A 796 -2.44 -14.35 -28.81
CA GLU A 796 -2.85 -13.14 -29.55
C GLU A 796 -3.56 -12.11 -28.67
N ALA A 797 -4.24 -12.53 -27.60
CA ALA A 797 -4.87 -11.61 -26.66
C ALA A 797 -3.92 -11.08 -25.57
N THR A 798 -3.06 -11.96 -25.01
CA THR A 798 -2.32 -11.70 -23.77
C THR A 798 -1.07 -10.86 -23.98
N PHE A 799 -0.30 -11.10 -25.05
CA PHE A 799 0.96 -10.37 -25.24
C PHE A 799 0.77 -8.96 -25.84
N PRO A 800 -0.18 -8.75 -26.78
CA PRO A 800 -0.56 -7.40 -27.21
C PRO A 800 -1.23 -6.56 -26.13
N PHE A 801 -1.69 -7.16 -25.02
CA PHE A 801 -2.20 -6.44 -23.85
C PHE A 801 -1.14 -5.50 -23.26
N GLY A 802 0.14 -5.90 -23.24
CA GLY A 802 1.24 -5.04 -22.77
C GLY A 802 1.40 -3.78 -23.62
N GLU A 803 1.26 -3.90 -24.95
CA GLU A 803 1.30 -2.76 -25.86
C GLU A 803 0.07 -1.85 -25.69
N ARG A 804 -1.13 -2.43 -25.50
CA ARG A 804 -2.34 -1.68 -25.19
C ARG A 804 -2.21 -0.92 -23.87
N LEU A 805 -1.68 -1.55 -22.82
CA LEU A 805 -1.42 -0.90 -21.54
C LEU A 805 -0.45 0.27 -21.69
N SER A 806 0.64 0.09 -22.43
CA SER A 806 1.60 1.18 -22.68
C SER A 806 0.98 2.33 -23.48
N LYS A 807 0.13 2.05 -24.47
CA LYS A 807 -0.65 3.08 -25.19
C LYS A 807 -1.64 3.80 -24.28
N GLU A 808 -2.33 3.10 -23.38
CA GLU A 808 -3.23 3.72 -22.40
C GLU A 808 -2.48 4.57 -21.38
N TRP A 809 -1.29 4.13 -20.92
CA TRP A 809 -0.41 4.96 -20.11
C TRP A 809 0.04 6.22 -20.86
N GLU A 810 0.40 6.11 -22.14
CA GLU A 810 0.77 7.27 -22.97
C GLU A 810 -0.40 8.23 -23.18
N ARG A 811 -1.62 7.71 -23.43
CA ARG A 811 -2.85 8.53 -23.51
C ARG A 811 -3.13 9.22 -22.19
N HIS A 812 -3.08 8.50 -21.08
CA HIS A 812 -3.32 9.06 -19.74
C HIS A 812 -2.28 10.12 -19.38
N ILE A 813 -0.99 9.88 -19.69
CA ILE A 813 0.05 10.89 -19.50
C ILE A 813 -0.24 12.12 -20.37
N GLY A 814 -0.65 11.94 -21.63
CA GLY A 814 -1.04 13.02 -22.54
C GLY A 814 -2.24 13.84 -22.04
N CYS A 815 -3.32 13.17 -21.62
CA CYS A 815 -4.54 13.82 -21.10
C CYS A 815 -4.29 14.55 -19.78
N GLN A 816 -3.42 14.04 -18.89
CA GLN A 816 -3.05 14.78 -17.68
C GLN A 816 -2.42 16.15 -17.97
N TYR A 817 -1.77 16.33 -19.13
CA TYR A 817 -1.26 17.65 -19.52
C TYR A 817 -2.33 18.55 -20.16
N GLU A 818 -3.37 17.98 -20.78
CA GLU A 818 -4.48 18.73 -21.38
C GLU A 818 -5.57 19.09 -20.35
N ASP A 819 -5.86 18.21 -19.38
CA ASP A 819 -6.89 18.44 -18.36
C ASP A 819 -6.43 19.41 -17.25
N ILE A 820 -5.12 19.52 -16.99
CA ILE A 820 -4.57 20.59 -16.13
C ILE A 820 -4.91 22.00 -16.67
N ILE A 821 -5.21 22.13 -17.96
CA ILE A 821 -5.60 23.40 -18.59
C ILE A 821 -7.11 23.68 -18.43
N HIS A 822 -7.95 22.68 -18.08
CA HIS A 822 -9.41 22.80 -18.07
C HIS A 822 -10.11 22.64 -16.71
N VAL A 823 -9.42 22.22 -15.64
CA VAL A 823 -10.05 22.01 -14.31
C VAL A 823 -9.95 23.24 -13.39
N SER A 824 -10.45 24.40 -13.83
CA SER A 824 -10.52 25.60 -12.97
C SER A 824 -11.94 26.08 -12.64
N GLU A 825 -12.99 25.37 -13.05
CA GLU A 825 -14.36 25.78 -12.73
C GLU A 825 -15.25 24.55 -12.53
N GLN A 826 -15.40 24.10 -11.28
CA GLN A 826 -16.62 23.49 -10.68
C GLN A 826 -16.22 22.53 -9.54
N GLU A 827 -16.24 23.05 -8.31
CA GLU A 827 -16.34 22.20 -7.12
C GLU A 827 -17.52 22.67 -6.28
N ASP A 828 -18.61 21.92 -6.33
CA ASP A 828 -19.47 21.71 -5.16
C ASP A 828 -20.23 20.39 -5.35
N GLN A 829 -20.17 19.56 -4.29
CA GLN A 829 -20.82 18.25 -4.07
C GLN A 829 -19.99 17.00 -4.43
N VAL A 830 -19.68 16.22 -3.39
CA VAL A 830 -19.10 14.87 -3.46
C VAL A 830 -20.21 13.89 -3.81
N GLU A 831 -20.59 13.86 -5.07
CA GLU A 831 -21.25 12.69 -5.66
C GLU A 831 -20.18 11.73 -6.19
N ILE A 832 -20.41 10.42 -6.08
CA ILE A 832 -19.49 9.38 -6.56
C ILE A 832 -19.31 9.45 -8.09
N ASP A 833 -20.21 10.17 -8.77
CA ASP A 833 -20.18 10.49 -10.20
C ASP A 833 -19.32 11.72 -10.53
N ASN A 834 -18.53 12.24 -9.56
CA ASN A 834 -17.59 13.34 -9.82
C ASN A 834 -16.48 12.86 -10.81
N PRO A 835 -16.26 13.57 -11.94
CA PRO A 835 -15.29 13.18 -12.97
C PRO A 835 -13.88 12.94 -12.42
N LEU A 836 -13.48 13.65 -11.36
CA LEU A 836 -12.19 13.46 -10.68
C LEU A 836 -12.03 12.05 -10.08
N ASN A 837 -13.10 11.47 -9.53
CA ASN A 837 -13.06 10.12 -8.97
C ASN A 837 -12.97 9.04 -10.06
N GLU A 838 -13.53 9.30 -11.25
CA GLU A 838 -13.42 8.38 -12.39
C GLU A 838 -12.01 8.36 -12.98
N GLU A 839 -11.34 9.51 -13.05
CA GLU A 839 -9.94 9.59 -13.49
C GLU A 839 -9.01 8.84 -12.51
N ILE A 840 -9.17 9.09 -11.20
CA ILE A 840 -8.39 8.39 -10.16
C ILE A 840 -8.66 6.87 -10.21
N LEU A 841 -9.91 6.46 -10.43
CA LEU A 841 -10.26 5.05 -10.57
C LEU A 841 -9.56 4.42 -11.77
N LYS A 842 -9.58 5.07 -12.94
CA LYS A 842 -8.87 4.61 -14.15
C LYS A 842 -7.36 4.50 -13.90
N ASN A 843 -6.77 5.48 -13.23
CA ASN A 843 -5.35 5.45 -12.86
C ASN A 843 -5.02 4.26 -11.94
N ASN A 844 -5.83 4.00 -10.92
CA ASN A 844 -5.63 2.87 -10.01
C ASN A 844 -5.83 1.51 -10.71
N LEU A 845 -6.77 1.42 -11.66
CA LEU A 845 -6.94 0.24 -12.53
C LEU A 845 -5.71 0.00 -13.40
N LEU A 846 -5.18 1.05 -14.06
CA LEU A 846 -3.96 0.95 -14.85
C LEU A 846 -2.79 0.46 -13.99
N HIS A 847 -2.64 1.01 -12.78
CA HIS A 847 -1.62 0.54 -11.84
C HIS A 847 -1.80 -0.93 -11.44
N SER A 848 -3.03 -1.38 -11.18
CA SER A 848 -3.30 -2.78 -10.81
C SER A 848 -3.08 -3.73 -11.98
N ALA A 849 -3.57 -3.39 -13.19
CA ALA A 849 -3.38 -4.20 -14.38
C ALA A 849 -1.90 -4.31 -14.79
N SER A 850 -1.17 -3.19 -14.73
CA SER A 850 0.29 -3.15 -14.93
C SER A 850 1.03 -4.05 -13.95
N LYS A 851 0.60 -4.11 -12.68
CA LYS A 851 1.20 -4.99 -11.67
C LYS A 851 1.04 -6.45 -12.02
N GLU A 852 -0.20 -6.88 -12.25
CA GLU A 852 -0.53 -8.28 -12.53
C GLU A 852 0.16 -8.75 -13.82
N PHE A 853 0.17 -7.91 -14.86
CA PHE A 853 0.88 -8.20 -16.10
C PHE A 853 2.40 -8.28 -15.92
N ALA A 854 3.00 -7.38 -15.12
CA ALA A 854 4.41 -7.49 -14.80
C ALA A 854 4.69 -8.78 -14.02
N GLU A 855 3.90 -9.12 -13.01
CA GLU A 855 4.06 -10.37 -12.24
C GLU A 855 3.94 -11.61 -13.12
N PHE A 856 2.98 -11.63 -14.06
CA PHE A 856 2.86 -12.65 -15.10
C PHE A 856 4.13 -12.80 -15.93
N LEU A 857 4.66 -11.72 -16.52
CA LEU A 857 5.91 -11.76 -17.28
C LEU A 857 7.10 -12.24 -16.42
N GLY A 858 7.14 -11.83 -15.15
CA GLY A 858 8.14 -12.32 -14.21
C GLY A 858 8.10 -13.83 -14.05
N MET A 859 6.92 -14.40 -13.80
CA MET A 859 6.72 -15.84 -13.65
C MET A 859 7.08 -16.62 -14.92
N CYS A 860 6.82 -16.07 -16.11
CA CYS A 860 7.22 -16.70 -17.38
C CYS A 860 8.75 -16.75 -17.57
N LEU A 861 9.48 -15.72 -17.09
CA LEU A 861 10.90 -15.53 -17.38
C LEU A 861 11.85 -16.15 -16.33
N THR A 862 11.44 -16.32 -15.08
CA THR A 862 12.32 -16.80 -13.98
C THR A 862 12.11 -18.27 -13.64
N CYS A 863 13.17 -18.96 -13.19
CA CYS A 863 13.04 -20.26 -12.53
C CYS A 863 12.37 -20.11 -11.17
N ASN A 864 11.14 -20.59 -10.99
CA ASN A 864 10.67 -20.95 -9.66
C ASN A 864 11.26 -22.32 -9.31
N GLY A 865 12.26 -22.33 -8.43
CA GLY A 865 12.62 -23.55 -7.73
C GLY A 865 11.41 -24.07 -6.94
N SER A 866 11.06 -25.33 -7.19
CA SER A 866 9.98 -26.15 -6.59
C SER A 866 8.58 -26.06 -7.20
N ASN A 867 8.14 -27.22 -7.71
CA ASN A 867 6.74 -27.59 -7.87
C ASN A 867 6.03 -27.43 -6.53
N SER A 868 5.26 -26.35 -6.36
CA SER A 868 4.26 -26.26 -5.30
C SER A 868 3.05 -27.13 -5.67
N THR A 869 3.16 -28.42 -5.31
CA THR A 869 1.97 -29.15 -4.89
C THR A 869 1.47 -28.54 -3.58
N THR A 870 0.16 -28.48 -3.50
CA THR A 870 -0.71 -27.96 -2.45
C THR A 870 -0.16 -28.04 -1.02
N GLY A 871 -0.26 -26.93 -0.28
CA GLY A 871 0.03 -26.89 1.15
C GLY A 871 0.18 -25.49 1.71
N GLU A 872 -0.91 -24.93 2.21
CA GLU A 872 -0.89 -23.82 3.16
C GLU A 872 -0.03 -24.24 4.38
N SER A 873 1.25 -23.87 4.37
CA SER A 873 2.05 -23.74 5.57
C SER A 873 2.59 -22.33 5.60
N GLU A 874 2.06 -21.53 6.53
CA GLU A 874 2.64 -20.25 6.92
C GLU A 874 4.00 -20.52 7.58
N GLY A 875 5.01 -20.75 6.76
CA GLY A 875 6.41 -20.71 7.13
C GLY A 875 7.08 -19.76 6.16
N LYS A 876 7.69 -18.69 6.67
CA LYS A 876 8.63 -17.87 5.90
C LYS A 876 9.79 -18.77 5.48
N ALA A 877 9.65 -19.46 4.36
CA ALA A 877 10.78 -20.02 3.64
C ALA A 877 11.53 -18.82 3.09
N GLU A 878 12.68 -18.53 3.68
CA GLU A 878 13.64 -17.57 3.15
C GLU A 878 13.86 -17.90 1.68
N LEU A 879 13.46 -16.97 0.79
CA LEU A 879 13.78 -17.04 -0.63
C LEU A 879 15.29 -17.22 -0.76
N SER A 880 15.72 -18.42 -1.15
CA SER A 880 17.08 -18.66 -1.63
C SER A 880 17.33 -17.71 -2.81
N LYS A 881 18.39 -16.92 -2.69
CA LYS A 881 18.83 -15.82 -3.58
C LYS A 881 19.28 -16.25 -5.00
N ASP A 882 18.71 -17.31 -5.56
CA ASP A 882 19.04 -17.80 -6.91
C ASP A 882 17.97 -17.38 -7.95
N THR A 883 17.46 -16.14 -7.85
CA THR A 883 16.50 -15.54 -8.81
C THR A 883 17.17 -14.95 -10.06
N ASN A 884 18.48 -15.18 -10.26
CA ASN A 884 19.28 -14.47 -11.27
C ASN A 884 19.42 -15.17 -12.63
N ASN A 885 18.73 -16.30 -12.86
CA ASN A 885 18.82 -17.06 -14.12
C ASN A 885 17.45 -17.15 -14.83
N LEU A 886 17.49 -17.08 -16.16
CA LEU A 886 16.32 -17.30 -17.02
C LEU A 886 15.80 -18.73 -16.87
N GLY A 887 14.48 -18.87 -16.75
CA GLY A 887 13.76 -20.14 -16.74
C GLY A 887 13.83 -20.87 -18.07
N GLN A 888 13.64 -22.20 -18.04
CA GLN A 888 13.58 -23.02 -19.27
C GLN A 888 12.45 -22.55 -20.21
N LEU A 889 11.29 -22.18 -19.67
CA LEU A 889 10.21 -21.57 -20.44
C LEU A 889 10.63 -20.21 -21.04
N GLY A 890 11.27 -19.35 -20.24
CA GLY A 890 11.77 -18.05 -20.70
C GLY A 890 12.78 -18.17 -21.84
N LEU A 891 13.67 -19.17 -21.80
CA LEU A 891 14.61 -19.46 -22.88
C LEU A 891 13.88 -19.90 -24.16
N LEU A 892 12.86 -20.76 -24.06
CA LEU A 892 12.06 -21.20 -25.20
C LEU A 892 11.26 -20.05 -25.82
N MET A 893 10.67 -19.17 -25.00
CA MET A 893 9.93 -18.00 -25.48
C MET A 893 10.83 -16.98 -26.21
N LEU A 894 12.09 -16.85 -25.78
CA LEU A 894 13.06 -15.94 -26.43
C LEU A 894 13.69 -16.53 -27.71
N GLN A 895 13.50 -17.82 -27.99
CA GLN A 895 13.90 -18.45 -29.25
C GLN A 895 12.87 -18.19 -30.37
N ASP A 896 11.61 -17.96 -30.02
CA ASP A 896 10.58 -17.60 -30.98
C ASP A 896 10.64 -16.10 -31.33
N LYS A 897 10.49 -15.79 -32.62
CA LYS A 897 10.71 -14.44 -33.15
C LYS A 897 9.66 -13.46 -32.66
N ASP A 898 8.38 -13.85 -32.71
CA ASP A 898 7.27 -12.93 -32.41
C ASP A 898 7.18 -12.69 -30.90
N MET A 899 7.36 -13.75 -30.11
CA MET A 899 7.43 -13.67 -28.65
C MET A 899 8.62 -12.84 -28.16
N TYR A 900 9.79 -12.96 -28.81
CA TYR A 900 10.96 -12.14 -28.48
C TYR A 900 10.67 -10.63 -28.60
N PHE A 901 10.06 -10.18 -29.70
CA PHE A 901 9.73 -8.77 -29.88
C PHE A 901 8.65 -8.30 -28.90
N LEU A 902 7.62 -9.11 -28.65
CA LEU A 902 6.54 -8.77 -27.72
C LEU A 902 7.01 -8.66 -26.27
N ILE A 903 7.85 -9.61 -25.81
CA ILE A 903 8.41 -9.59 -24.46
C ILE A 903 9.34 -8.40 -24.28
N THR A 904 10.23 -8.15 -25.23
CA THR A 904 11.18 -7.03 -25.13
C THR A 904 10.46 -5.68 -25.16
N ALA A 905 9.49 -5.48 -26.07
CA ALA A 905 8.68 -4.26 -26.11
C ALA A 905 7.90 -4.07 -24.80
N SER A 906 7.25 -5.10 -24.29
CA SER A 906 6.42 -5.02 -23.07
C SER A 906 7.25 -4.78 -21.81
N LEU A 907 8.39 -5.46 -21.68
CA LEU A 907 9.26 -5.37 -20.51
C LEU A 907 9.93 -4.00 -20.38
N PHE A 908 10.51 -3.48 -21.47
CA PHE A 908 11.19 -2.19 -21.42
C PHE A 908 10.21 -1.01 -21.48
N SER A 909 9.03 -1.16 -22.10
CA SER A 909 7.98 -0.12 -22.03
C SER A 909 7.41 0.05 -20.62
N SER A 910 7.46 -1.01 -19.79
CA SER A 910 7.05 -0.92 -18.38
C SER A 910 7.86 0.08 -17.54
N LEU A 911 9.07 0.43 -17.99
CA LEU A 911 9.92 1.44 -17.35
C LEU A 911 9.37 2.88 -17.51
N ARG A 912 8.40 3.07 -18.41
CA ARG A 912 7.71 4.35 -18.63
C ARG A 912 6.48 4.53 -17.74
N TRP A 913 5.98 3.47 -17.10
CA TRP A 913 4.77 3.55 -16.29
C TRP A 913 5.04 4.37 -15.02
N LYS A 914 4.12 5.27 -14.63
CA LYS A 914 4.29 6.26 -13.53
C LYS A 914 4.25 5.62 -12.12
N SER A 915 4.98 4.54 -11.87
CA SER A 915 5.15 3.89 -10.56
C SER A 915 6.61 3.47 -10.32
N ALA A 916 7.25 4.11 -9.34
CA ALA A 916 8.63 3.80 -8.97
C ALA A 916 8.80 2.37 -8.40
N ALA A 917 7.76 1.81 -7.76
CA ALA A 917 7.80 0.44 -7.25
C ALA A 917 7.84 -0.60 -8.38
N TYR A 918 7.06 -0.39 -9.45
CA TYR A 918 7.08 -1.27 -10.62
C TYR A 918 8.36 -1.11 -11.43
N CYS A 919 8.83 0.12 -11.62
CA CYS A 919 10.12 0.36 -12.26
C CYS A 919 11.23 -0.46 -11.57
N ASN A 920 11.33 -0.42 -10.23
CA ASN A 920 12.32 -1.23 -9.50
C ASN A 920 12.21 -2.74 -9.77
N ARG A 921 10.99 -3.31 -9.74
CA ARG A 921 10.79 -4.75 -10.03
C ARG A 921 11.05 -5.11 -11.49
N ALA A 922 10.68 -4.23 -12.42
CA ALA A 922 10.92 -4.42 -13.84
C ALA A 922 12.41 -4.38 -14.16
N LEU A 923 13.18 -3.50 -13.51
CA LEU A 923 14.62 -3.38 -13.71
C LEU A 923 15.38 -4.68 -13.44
N ASP A 924 15.01 -5.41 -12.39
CA ASP A 924 15.60 -6.71 -12.10
C ASP A 924 15.39 -7.70 -13.26
N ARG A 925 14.20 -7.70 -13.85
CA ARG A 925 13.84 -8.57 -14.99
C ARG A 925 14.45 -8.09 -16.31
N CYS A 926 14.52 -6.77 -16.53
CA CYS A 926 15.24 -6.16 -17.65
C CYS A 926 16.71 -6.56 -17.64
N ASN A 927 17.32 -6.63 -16.46
CA ASN A 927 18.70 -7.07 -16.32
C ASN A 927 18.92 -8.54 -16.72
N LEU A 928 17.94 -9.42 -16.48
CA LEU A 928 18.00 -10.84 -16.90
C LEU A 928 17.94 -11.00 -18.43
N VAL A 929 17.12 -10.19 -19.08
CA VAL A 929 16.86 -10.28 -20.53
C VAL A 929 17.89 -9.47 -21.35
N LEU A 930 18.62 -8.54 -20.72
CA LEU A 930 19.56 -7.61 -21.37
C LEU A 930 20.59 -8.29 -22.29
N GLU A 931 21.23 -9.36 -21.80
CA GLU A 931 22.24 -10.07 -22.59
C GLU A 931 21.61 -10.82 -23.77
N SER A 932 20.44 -11.42 -23.56
CA SER A 932 19.68 -12.05 -24.65
C SER A 932 19.26 -11.03 -25.72
N VAL A 933 18.97 -9.79 -25.34
CA VAL A 933 18.61 -8.70 -26.26
C VAL A 933 19.77 -8.28 -27.15
N LEU A 934 21.00 -8.36 -26.64
CA LEU A 934 22.20 -7.96 -27.37
C LEU A 934 22.81 -9.11 -28.18
N VAL A 935 22.64 -10.36 -27.74
CA VAL A 935 23.27 -11.54 -28.36
C VAL A 935 22.34 -12.27 -29.33
N SER A 936 21.01 -12.11 -29.22
CA SER A 936 20.05 -12.81 -30.08
C SER A 936 20.25 -12.53 -31.57
N GLN A 937 19.82 -13.50 -32.39
CA GLN A 937 19.80 -13.38 -33.85
C GLN A 937 18.79 -12.33 -34.35
N PHE A 938 17.84 -11.93 -33.50
CA PHE A 938 16.75 -11.01 -33.83
C PHE A 938 17.06 -9.54 -33.44
N SER A 939 18.23 -9.28 -32.85
CA SER A 939 18.62 -7.95 -32.37
C SER A 939 18.95 -6.99 -33.53
N ASN A 940 18.19 -5.90 -33.62
CA ASN A 940 18.35 -4.84 -34.64
C ASN A 940 18.74 -3.50 -34.00
N GLU A 941 19.42 -2.63 -34.76
CA GLU A 941 19.85 -1.31 -34.27
C GLU A 941 18.68 -0.45 -33.76
N GLY A 942 17.55 -0.45 -34.46
CA GLY A 942 16.34 0.27 -34.03
C GLY A 942 15.76 -0.21 -32.70
N LEU A 943 15.88 -1.51 -32.39
CA LEU A 943 15.40 -2.09 -31.12
C LEU A 943 16.31 -1.70 -29.95
N VAL A 944 17.64 -1.73 -30.15
CA VAL A 944 18.59 -1.32 -29.11
C VAL A 944 18.47 0.18 -28.83
N GLN A 945 18.25 0.99 -29.88
CA GLN A 945 17.98 2.41 -29.74
C GLN A 945 16.69 2.69 -28.96
N SER A 946 15.60 1.96 -29.25
CA SER A 946 14.33 2.11 -28.53
C SER A 946 14.44 1.69 -27.07
N VAL A 947 15.14 0.59 -26.77
CA VAL A 947 15.43 0.13 -25.41
C VAL A 947 16.23 1.17 -24.61
N PHE A 948 17.28 1.74 -25.21
CA PHE A 948 18.05 2.78 -24.54
C PHE A 948 17.23 4.06 -24.30
N SER A 949 16.39 4.45 -25.27
CA SER A 949 15.45 5.56 -25.11
C SER A 949 14.45 5.31 -23.98
N MET A 950 13.88 4.10 -23.88
CA MET A 950 12.98 3.71 -22.78
C MET A 950 13.66 3.80 -21.40
N LEU A 951 14.93 3.42 -21.29
CA LEU A 951 15.71 3.55 -20.04
C LEU A 951 15.95 5.02 -19.66
N LEU A 952 16.28 5.87 -20.63
CA LEU A 952 16.48 7.31 -20.39
C LEU A 952 15.16 8.01 -20.02
N MET A 953 14.05 7.64 -20.66
CA MET A 953 12.71 8.11 -20.27
C MET A 953 12.35 7.65 -18.85
N GLY A 954 12.68 6.42 -18.49
CA GLY A 954 12.53 5.93 -17.10
C GLY A 954 13.31 6.78 -16.09
N LEU A 955 14.53 7.24 -16.43
CA LEU A 955 15.32 8.15 -15.59
C LEU A 955 14.68 9.54 -15.45
N GLN A 956 14.00 10.01 -16.49
CA GLN A 956 13.25 11.27 -16.46
C GLN A 956 12.00 11.17 -15.59
N ILE A 957 11.30 10.04 -15.62
CA ILE A 957 10.04 9.85 -14.86
C ILE A 957 10.33 9.48 -13.39
N HIS A 958 11.30 8.61 -13.12
CA HIS A 958 11.56 8.05 -11.78
C HIS A 958 12.82 8.57 -11.09
N GLY A 959 13.51 9.55 -11.68
CA GLY A 959 14.78 10.09 -11.18
C GLY A 959 14.74 10.62 -9.75
N SER A 960 13.55 11.00 -9.25
CA SER A 960 13.35 11.44 -7.87
C SER A 960 13.59 10.33 -6.85
N ASN A 961 13.22 9.09 -7.17
CA ASN A 961 13.39 7.96 -6.26
C ASN A 961 14.85 7.46 -6.31
N ASN A 962 15.53 7.51 -5.16
CA ASN A 962 16.95 7.16 -5.07
C ASN A 962 17.24 5.71 -5.52
N ASN A 963 16.36 4.76 -5.21
CA ASN A 963 16.56 3.35 -5.57
C ASN A 963 16.39 3.13 -7.07
N ALA A 964 15.29 3.63 -7.64
CA ALA A 964 15.03 3.52 -9.08
C ALA A 964 16.11 4.24 -9.89
N ARG A 965 16.52 5.43 -9.46
CA ARG A 965 17.62 6.18 -10.07
C ARG A 965 18.91 5.38 -10.10
N GLN A 966 19.32 4.76 -8.99
CA GLN A 966 20.55 3.96 -8.94
C GLN A 966 20.48 2.75 -9.88
N SER A 967 19.37 2.01 -9.86
CA SER A 967 19.18 0.82 -10.69
C SER A 967 19.07 1.13 -12.19
N LEU A 968 18.39 2.22 -12.57
CA LEU A 968 18.29 2.69 -13.95
C LEU A 968 19.65 3.16 -14.48
N ILE A 969 20.38 3.97 -13.71
CA ILE A 969 21.76 4.39 -14.06
C ILE A 969 22.63 3.17 -14.33
N HIS A 970 22.55 2.17 -13.46
CA HIS A 970 23.31 0.95 -13.61
C HIS A 970 22.94 0.18 -14.88
N LEU A 971 21.65 -0.03 -15.14
CA LEU A 971 21.20 -0.79 -16.31
C LEU A 971 21.51 -0.07 -17.62
N SER A 972 21.33 1.26 -17.66
CA SER A 972 21.72 2.11 -18.79
C SER A 972 23.22 2.07 -19.06
N ALA A 973 24.05 2.16 -18.01
CA ALA A 973 25.49 2.04 -18.13
C ALA A 973 25.91 0.66 -18.64
N ARG A 974 25.25 -0.42 -18.18
CA ARG A 974 25.50 -1.80 -18.64
C ARG A 974 25.10 -2.00 -20.10
N LEU A 975 23.96 -1.48 -20.55
CA LEU A 975 23.55 -1.53 -21.96
C LEU A 975 24.56 -0.78 -22.84
N TYR A 976 24.99 0.41 -22.41
CA TYR A 976 26.00 1.18 -23.15
C TYR A 976 27.34 0.45 -23.20
N GLU A 977 27.78 -0.16 -22.09
CA GLU A 977 29.02 -0.93 -22.03
C GLU A 977 29.03 -2.08 -23.04
N LEU A 978 27.96 -2.88 -23.07
CA LEU A 978 27.85 -4.06 -23.93
C LEU A 978 27.53 -3.71 -25.39
N GLY A 979 26.77 -2.63 -25.63
CA GLY A 979 26.25 -2.27 -26.95
C GLY A 979 27.09 -1.29 -27.75
N ARG A 980 27.93 -0.44 -27.13
CA ARG A 980 28.58 0.71 -27.80
C ARG A 980 29.44 0.35 -29.01
N ASN A 981 30.09 -0.81 -29.00
CA ASN A 981 30.96 -1.24 -30.11
C ASN A 981 30.16 -1.76 -31.30
N ARG A 982 28.92 -2.22 -31.08
CA ARG A 982 28.06 -2.85 -32.10
C ARG A 982 26.99 -1.89 -32.63
N TYR A 983 26.58 -0.90 -31.83
CA TYR A 983 25.49 0.02 -32.14
C TYR A 983 25.92 1.49 -31.89
N PRO A 984 26.42 2.20 -32.94
CA PRO A 984 26.89 3.58 -32.80
C PRO A 984 25.74 4.58 -32.48
N SER A 985 24.50 4.22 -32.77
CA SER A 985 23.28 4.98 -32.41
C SER A 985 23.17 5.32 -30.91
N LEU A 986 23.76 4.53 -30.02
CA LEU A 986 23.76 4.82 -28.57
C LEU A 986 24.53 6.11 -28.23
N LYS A 987 25.66 6.34 -28.91
CA LYS A 987 26.47 7.57 -28.73
C LYS A 987 25.70 8.80 -29.21
N ASN A 988 24.98 8.67 -30.32
CA ASN A 988 24.14 9.75 -30.86
C ASN A 988 23.01 10.15 -29.90
N LEU A 989 22.45 9.21 -29.13
CA LEU A 989 21.43 9.52 -28.12
C LEU A 989 22.00 10.25 -26.90
N LEU A 990 23.21 9.92 -26.44
CA LEU A 990 23.86 10.65 -25.34
C LEU A 990 24.24 12.08 -25.72
N LEU A 991 24.60 12.31 -26.99
CA LEU A 991 24.88 13.64 -27.54
C LEU A 991 23.64 14.55 -27.62
N LYS A 992 22.44 13.95 -27.72
CA LYS A 992 21.16 14.70 -27.71
C LYS A 992 20.80 15.25 -26.33
N ILE A 993 21.47 14.84 -25.25
CA ILE A 993 21.21 15.32 -23.90
C ILE A 993 21.84 16.71 -23.70
N PRO A 994 21.08 17.73 -23.26
CA PRO A 994 21.60 19.08 -23.05
C PRO A 994 22.72 19.07 -22.01
N GLY A 995 23.85 19.74 -22.31
CA GLY A 995 25.00 19.87 -21.41
C GLY A 995 26.14 18.85 -21.60
N ASN A 996 25.98 17.86 -22.47
CA ASN A 996 27.06 16.93 -22.83
C ASN A 996 27.90 17.47 -23.99
N SER A 997 29.23 17.48 -23.85
CA SER A 997 30.16 17.76 -24.95
C SER A 997 30.65 16.46 -25.59
N VAL A 998 31.07 16.53 -26.86
CA VAL A 998 31.69 15.40 -27.59
C VAL A 998 32.92 14.88 -26.83
N GLU A 999 33.68 15.79 -26.23
CA GLU A 999 34.88 15.49 -25.44
C GLU A 999 34.58 14.72 -24.15
N SER A 1000 33.48 15.05 -23.45
CA SER A 1000 33.09 14.34 -22.22
C SER A 1000 32.69 12.89 -22.48
N ILE A 1001 32.05 12.62 -23.62
CA ILE A 1001 31.64 11.26 -24.01
C ILE A 1001 32.86 10.45 -24.51
N GLU A 1002 33.77 11.07 -25.26
CA GLU A 1002 35.02 10.40 -25.67
C GLU A 1002 35.95 10.12 -24.49
N HIS A 1003 35.99 11.01 -23.50
CA HIS A 1003 36.67 10.77 -22.23
C HIS A 1003 36.04 9.60 -21.47
N PHE A 1004 34.70 9.48 -21.49
CA PHE A 1004 34.01 8.34 -20.88
C PHE A 1004 34.27 7.03 -21.64
N ASP A 1005 34.24 7.03 -22.97
CA ASP A 1005 34.48 5.85 -23.82
C ASP A 1005 35.91 5.28 -23.62
N THR A 1006 36.90 6.16 -23.43
CA THR A 1006 38.29 5.78 -23.17
C THR A 1006 38.52 5.24 -21.75
N ILE A 1007 37.80 5.78 -20.76
CA ILE A 1007 37.92 5.37 -19.35
C ILE A 1007 37.11 4.10 -19.02
N LEU A 1008 35.96 3.87 -19.68
CA LEU A 1008 35.07 2.76 -19.37
C LEU A 1008 35.73 1.35 -19.29
N PRO A 1009 36.62 0.94 -20.22
CA PRO A 1009 37.28 -0.37 -20.14
C PRO A 1009 38.35 -0.46 -19.05
N THR A 1010 38.80 0.67 -18.49
CA THR A 1010 39.85 0.72 -17.45
C THR A 1010 39.31 0.64 -16.02
N ILE A 1011 38.02 0.92 -15.82
CA ILE A 1011 37.39 0.89 -14.50
C ILE A 1011 36.82 -0.52 -14.25
N SER A 1012 37.25 -1.19 -13.18
CA SER A 1012 36.67 -2.46 -12.72
C SER A 1012 35.53 -2.26 -11.70
N GLU A 1013 35.55 -1.17 -10.93
CA GLU A 1013 34.55 -0.88 -9.89
C GLU A 1013 33.22 -0.34 -10.45
N ARG A 1014 32.16 -1.12 -10.28
CA ARG A 1014 30.76 -0.77 -10.65
C ARG A 1014 30.32 0.62 -10.15
N LYS A 1015 30.55 0.93 -8.87
CA LYS A 1015 30.13 2.21 -8.26
C LYS A 1015 30.80 3.43 -8.89
N LYS A 1016 32.04 3.29 -9.37
CA LYS A 1016 32.77 4.37 -10.04
C LYS A 1016 32.23 4.59 -11.46
N LYS A 1017 31.91 3.51 -12.19
CA LYS A 1017 31.24 3.60 -13.52
C LYS A 1017 29.89 4.30 -13.43
N ASP A 1018 29.05 3.88 -12.49
CA ASP A 1018 27.71 4.44 -12.30
C ASP A 1018 27.77 5.94 -11.92
N LYS A 1019 28.79 6.34 -11.14
CA LYS A 1019 29.00 7.76 -10.76
C LYS A 1019 29.37 8.63 -11.97
N ILE A 1020 30.28 8.17 -12.83
CA ILE A 1020 30.70 8.94 -14.01
C ILE A 1020 29.56 8.98 -15.04
N PHE A 1021 28.85 7.87 -15.24
CA PHE A 1021 27.67 7.84 -16.11
C PHE A 1021 26.56 8.78 -15.60
N LYS A 1022 26.37 8.86 -14.28
CA LYS A 1022 25.43 9.81 -13.66
C LYS A 1022 25.75 11.26 -14.00
N GLU A 1023 27.02 11.64 -14.11
CA GLU A 1023 27.41 13.01 -14.49
C GLU A 1023 26.96 13.33 -15.93
N LEU A 1024 27.05 12.37 -16.85
CA LEU A 1024 26.58 12.52 -18.25
C LEU A 1024 25.06 12.59 -18.39
N VAL A 1025 24.30 11.96 -17.49
CA VAL A 1025 22.83 11.88 -17.57
C VAL A 1025 22.14 12.80 -16.56
N ASN A 1026 22.90 13.61 -15.81
CA ASN A 1026 22.38 14.42 -14.70
C ASN A 1026 21.25 15.39 -15.12
N ASN A 1027 21.26 15.85 -16.36
CA ASN A 1027 20.25 16.77 -16.89
C ASN A 1027 18.96 16.07 -17.34
N VAL A 1028 18.95 14.74 -17.45
CA VAL A 1028 17.76 13.91 -17.74
C VAL A 1028 17.13 13.37 -16.46
N ILE A 1029 17.86 13.32 -15.35
CA ILE A 1029 17.34 12.79 -14.07
C ILE A 1029 16.17 13.65 -13.61
N GLY A 1030 14.98 13.05 -13.58
CA GLY A 1030 13.77 13.67 -13.05
C GLY A 1030 13.97 14.16 -11.63
N LYS A 1031 13.54 15.40 -11.35
CA LYS A 1031 13.52 15.98 -10.01
C LYS A 1031 12.09 15.98 -9.51
N ASP A 1032 11.89 15.67 -8.23
CA ASP A 1032 10.55 15.68 -7.65
C ASP A 1032 9.99 17.11 -7.66
N ILE A 1033 8.70 17.26 -7.95
CA ILE A 1033 7.98 18.53 -7.80
C ILE A 1033 8.04 18.96 -6.33
N SER A 1034 8.00 18.01 -5.39
CA SER A 1034 8.23 18.30 -3.98
C SER A 1034 9.66 18.71 -3.64
N ASP A 1035 10.68 18.36 -4.44
CA ASP A 1035 12.05 18.88 -4.26
C ASP A 1035 12.20 20.30 -4.84
N LEU A 1036 11.31 20.70 -5.78
CA LEU A 1036 11.14 22.09 -6.21
C LEU A 1036 10.44 22.92 -5.11
N PHE A 1037 9.42 22.38 -4.45
CA PHE A 1037 8.66 23.04 -3.38
C PHE A 1037 9.21 22.86 -1.95
N LYS A 1038 10.11 21.90 -1.69
CA LYS A 1038 10.85 21.77 -0.40
C LYS A 1038 11.68 23.00 -0.09
N ARG A 1039 11.94 23.85 -1.09
CA ARG A 1039 12.58 25.14 -0.90
C ARG A 1039 11.63 26.26 -0.46
N GLU A 1040 10.31 26.03 -0.40
CA GLU A 1040 9.33 27.09 -0.10
C GLU A 1040 8.37 26.77 1.06
N PHE A 1041 8.43 25.57 1.65
CA PHE A 1041 7.69 25.23 2.87
C PHE A 1041 8.64 24.70 3.96
N ILE A 1042 9.38 25.61 4.60
CA ILE A 1042 9.87 25.45 5.98
C ILE A 1042 8.96 26.30 6.86
N SER A 1043 7.67 25.95 6.88
CA SER A 1043 6.66 26.54 7.76
C SER A 1043 5.88 25.40 8.42
N THR A 1044 6.27 25.09 9.65
CA THR A 1044 5.38 24.77 10.78
C THR A 1044 4.33 23.64 10.66
N GLU A 1045 4.56 22.58 9.89
CA GLU A 1045 3.91 21.26 10.13
C GLU A 1045 4.93 20.15 9.84
N TYR A 1046 5.91 19.97 10.74
CA TYR A 1046 6.95 18.94 10.59
C TYR A 1046 6.49 17.56 11.08
N MET A 1047 6.46 16.62 10.13
CA MET A 1047 6.69 15.17 10.27
C MET A 1047 6.14 14.48 11.52
N LEU A 1048 4.82 14.32 11.56
CA LEU A 1048 4.22 13.11 12.12
C LEU A 1048 4.48 11.92 11.16
N PRO A 1049 4.60 10.66 11.63
CA PRO A 1049 4.31 9.52 10.76
C PRO A 1049 2.95 9.77 10.11
N PRO A 1050 2.78 9.49 8.80
CA PRO A 1050 1.75 10.12 7.96
C PRO A 1050 0.40 10.06 8.66
N GLN A 1051 0.01 11.18 9.28
CA GLN A 1051 -1.39 11.40 9.57
C GLN A 1051 -2.05 11.50 8.20
N GLN A 1052 -3.09 10.69 8.00
CA GLN A 1052 -3.97 10.81 6.85
C GLN A 1052 -4.31 12.29 6.70
N ARG A 1053 -3.86 12.87 5.58
CA ARG A 1053 -3.96 14.30 5.30
C ARG A 1053 -5.43 14.71 5.44
N LYS A 1054 -5.73 15.58 6.42
CA LYS A 1054 -6.88 16.48 6.32
C LYS A 1054 -6.52 17.52 5.27
N THR A 1055 -7.24 17.55 4.15
CA THR A 1055 -7.22 18.69 3.23
C THR A 1055 -7.83 19.88 3.97
N LYS A 1056 -6.98 20.75 4.55
CA LYS A 1056 -7.41 22.11 4.87
C LYS A 1056 -7.59 22.87 3.56
N LYS A 1057 -8.75 23.49 3.38
CA LYS A 1057 -8.97 24.51 2.35
C LYS A 1057 -7.90 25.58 2.49
N VAL A 1058 -7.08 25.75 1.46
CA VAL A 1058 -6.23 26.92 1.28
C VAL A 1058 -7.01 27.82 0.33
N ASP A 1059 -7.37 29.01 0.81
CA ASP A 1059 -7.93 30.05 -0.02
C ASP A 1059 -6.93 30.39 -1.14
N SER A 1060 -7.49 30.52 -2.34
CA SER A 1060 -6.86 30.81 -3.63
C SER A 1060 -5.72 31.84 -3.58
N GLY A 1061 -4.59 31.48 -4.19
CA GLY A 1061 -3.50 32.42 -4.49
C GLY A 1061 -2.38 31.77 -5.31
N ASP A 1062 -2.52 31.87 -6.63
CA ASP A 1062 -1.50 31.87 -7.70
C ASP A 1062 -0.29 30.92 -7.57
N VAL A 1063 -0.34 29.81 -8.33
CA VAL A 1063 0.87 29.12 -8.81
C VAL A 1063 0.99 29.37 -10.31
N LEU A 1064 2.08 30.04 -10.65
CA LEU A 1064 2.47 30.45 -11.99
C LEU A 1064 3.04 29.31 -12.81
N ASP A 1065 2.81 29.43 -14.11
CA ASP A 1065 3.34 28.62 -15.20
C ASP A 1065 4.78 28.15 -14.98
N SER A 1066 4.98 26.84 -14.97
CA SER A 1066 6.30 26.26 -15.20
C SER A 1066 6.53 26.12 -16.70
N ASP A 1067 7.39 26.99 -17.23
CA ASP A 1067 8.03 27.00 -18.54
C ASP A 1067 7.86 25.74 -19.41
N SER A 1068 7.23 25.97 -20.56
CA SER A 1068 7.11 25.08 -21.72
C SER A 1068 8.45 24.76 -22.43
N SER A 1069 9.60 25.05 -21.80
CA SER A 1069 10.92 24.85 -22.41
C SER A 1069 11.51 23.44 -22.29
N ASN A 1070 10.81 22.48 -21.66
CA ASN A 1070 11.25 21.07 -21.62
C ASN A 1070 10.78 20.22 -22.82
N ASN A 1071 10.11 20.82 -23.81
CA ASN A 1071 9.57 20.12 -24.98
C ASN A 1071 10.56 19.90 -26.15
N ILE A 1072 11.87 20.05 -25.93
CA ILE A 1072 12.86 19.86 -27.00
C ILE A 1072 13.10 18.37 -27.32
N LEU A 1073 12.73 17.43 -26.44
CA LEU A 1073 12.99 16.00 -26.65
C LEU A 1073 11.85 15.22 -27.32
N LEU A 1074 10.60 15.68 -27.26
CA LEU A 1074 9.49 15.02 -28.00
C LEU A 1074 9.65 15.16 -29.52
N SER A 1075 10.31 16.23 -29.99
CA SER A 1075 10.66 16.41 -31.41
C SER A 1075 11.93 15.67 -31.85
N LEU A 1076 12.68 15.08 -30.91
CA LEU A 1076 13.89 14.30 -31.21
C LEU A 1076 13.63 12.80 -31.43
N PHE A 1077 12.41 12.34 -31.15
CA PHE A 1077 11.99 10.92 -31.13
C PHE A 1077 10.66 10.62 -31.82
N SER A 1078 10.08 11.58 -32.56
CA SER A 1078 9.12 11.30 -33.63
C SER A 1078 9.82 10.76 -34.86
#